data_AF-A0A3M8AER4-F1
#
_entry.id   AF-A0A3M8AER4-F1
#
_cell.length_a   1.000
_cell.length_b   1.000
_cell.length_c   1.000
_cell.angle_alpha   90.00
_cell.angle_beta   90.00
_cell.angle_gamma   90.00
#
_symmetry.space_group_name_H-M   'P 1'
#
loop_
_entity.id
_entity.type
_entity.pdbx_description
1 polymer ?
#
loop_
_entity_poly.entity_id
_entity_poly.type
_entity_poly.pdbx_seq_one_letter_code
_entity_poly.pdbx_strand_id
1 'polypeptide(L)'
;MLIAPKPKPADFTPEGVAADPFDVALVVVHGMGNAYKSQILLEWAEPLLERIDWMTRDLAAGARKDDPRFGVTVARSDLSGPVPIVTATVGVPDADAPDGIVERRIAIVEARWSESFAPMTRRQVFRWAVTFLWRAISRMLVQYGRTVALIPLLRARAHARAALPLMRKIVVVLLDALRFLAGAIVVIALDVVIVALGAVATIVMPLLSPLLLIPWVKERAQEVIDGIIESIGDVATWKERPLRAAAMRLVFRDALDHAARLVGVDPDAEAAAREARVAGGGPRDGAPPSPAEPHVQVLAHSQGAAVAAYALFSDTLVPSDYRVLRLTTVGAAVVLLGRDKWKGRPDEYHPVQAWIDHSRDVIWENQWAVWDPFAAGPIADDTRSARERWRASYFPGVPEQGADAPPDGPAEQAVHNTSQPFLDHAMYYANTLQVVEPAARALLPERFPKPAPEVAYVANRLMVIDRESLGINILLAVVIAACVPGIPAVSRFLAGLVGTVGGWIAALLGILPFVDSEDALPGWSISFLTAPGDEGTQLSDWGWAFASALLLALLVWLNQLLAGRTTRALLWNRCSPNPWRWLVVSSVGRAMYTLIAALALWFLSSSLNAGQPWLPLVAVVVIVAAIFAFVAPLVAPAPVRVPARRPAPEGAVPPAPVAPEPSRLTLGDSVRSDAFRNEFTTRMQQRRSAYDAQDEADDLRARRESWFWRLRLRVRRRLLRRIEDWFFHPPKWPSHSTPDSAAGATPGASPQP
;
A
#
# COMPACT_ATOMS: atom_id res chain seq x y z
N MET A 1 -31.10 4.95 -35.39
CA MET A 1 -29.98 4.00 -35.17
C MET A 1 -30.58 2.75 -34.56
N LEU A 2 -30.80 1.72 -35.38
CA LEU A 2 -31.28 0.42 -34.92
C LEU A 2 -30.11 -0.28 -34.23
N ILE A 3 -30.23 -0.49 -32.92
CA ILE A 3 -29.28 -1.30 -32.16
C ILE A 3 -29.45 -2.73 -32.69
N ALA A 4 -28.43 -3.25 -33.37
CA ALA A 4 -28.41 -4.65 -33.77
C ALA A 4 -28.65 -5.53 -32.52
N PRO A 5 -29.46 -6.59 -32.62
CA PRO A 5 -29.65 -7.50 -31.48
C PRO A 5 -28.28 -7.97 -31.00
N LYS A 6 -28.01 -7.79 -29.69
CA LYS A 6 -26.82 -8.33 -29.01
C LYS A 6 -26.73 -9.78 -29.48
N PRO A 7 -25.62 -10.26 -30.09
CA PRO A 7 -25.46 -11.68 -30.28
C PRO A 7 -25.74 -12.29 -28.90
N LYS A 8 -26.66 -13.28 -28.83
CA LYS A 8 -26.74 -14.14 -27.64
C LYS A 8 -25.29 -14.44 -27.30
N PRO A 9 -24.83 -14.28 -26.04
CA PRO A 9 -23.53 -14.79 -25.67
C PRO A 9 -23.57 -16.23 -26.16
N ALA A 10 -22.84 -16.52 -27.24
CA ALA A 10 -22.61 -17.88 -27.64
C ALA A 10 -22.08 -18.54 -26.38
N ASP A 11 -22.39 -19.82 -26.18
CA ASP A 11 -21.77 -20.62 -25.12
C ASP A 11 -20.24 -20.50 -25.25
N PHE A 12 -19.69 -19.44 -24.69
CA PHE A 12 -18.28 -19.22 -24.49
C PHE A 12 -18.00 -20.02 -23.22
N THR A 13 -18.17 -21.33 -23.32
CA THR A 13 -17.17 -22.24 -22.78
C THR A 13 -15.97 -22.01 -23.70
N PRO A 14 -14.98 -21.21 -23.30
CA PRO A 14 -13.82 -20.99 -24.15
C PRO A 14 -13.25 -22.37 -24.46
N GLU A 15 -13.06 -22.69 -25.74
CA GLU A 15 -12.44 -23.97 -26.11
C GLU A 15 -11.19 -24.20 -25.23
N GLY A 16 -11.18 -25.31 -24.51
CA GLY A 16 -10.10 -25.68 -23.59
C GLY A 16 -10.21 -25.22 -22.13
N VAL A 17 -11.33 -24.62 -21.67
CA VAL A 17 -11.60 -24.55 -20.21
C VAL A 17 -12.07 -25.92 -19.74
N ALA A 18 -11.40 -26.47 -18.73
CA ALA A 18 -11.72 -27.78 -18.16
C ALA A 18 -13.21 -27.88 -17.80
N ALA A 19 -13.81 -29.04 -18.01
CA ALA A 19 -15.24 -29.28 -17.80
C ALA A 19 -15.72 -28.98 -16.36
N ASP A 20 -14.82 -29.07 -15.38
CA ASP A 20 -15.19 -28.82 -13.98
C ASP A 20 -15.15 -27.33 -13.62
N PRO A 21 -16.07 -26.87 -12.76
CA PRO A 21 -16.12 -25.48 -12.30
C PRO A 21 -14.88 -25.09 -11.48
N PHE A 22 -14.61 -23.79 -11.42
CA PHE A 22 -13.59 -23.23 -10.53
C PHE A 22 -14.11 -23.14 -9.09
N ASP A 23 -13.21 -23.30 -8.12
CA ASP A 23 -13.53 -23.10 -6.70
C ASP A 23 -13.81 -21.64 -6.37
N VAL A 24 -13.04 -20.73 -6.99
CA VAL A 24 -13.16 -19.30 -6.76
C VAL A 24 -12.95 -18.56 -8.08
N ALA A 25 -13.87 -17.63 -8.38
CA ALA A 25 -13.66 -16.63 -9.43
C ALA A 25 -13.48 -15.24 -8.80
N LEU A 26 -12.35 -14.60 -9.07
CA LEU A 26 -12.04 -13.24 -8.65
C LEU A 26 -12.31 -12.26 -9.80
N VAL A 27 -13.24 -11.34 -9.59
CA VAL A 27 -13.47 -10.21 -10.49
C VAL A 27 -12.64 -9.02 -10.02
N VAL A 28 -11.68 -8.61 -10.84
CA VAL A 28 -10.89 -7.39 -10.61
C VAL A 28 -11.56 -6.23 -11.35
N VAL A 29 -11.93 -5.19 -10.60
CA VAL A 29 -12.64 -4.02 -11.12
C VAL A 29 -11.76 -2.80 -10.97
N HIS A 30 -11.52 -2.09 -12.06
CA HIS A 30 -10.79 -0.83 -12.03
C HIS A 30 -11.57 0.24 -12.77
N GLY A 31 -11.56 1.47 -12.23
CA GLY A 31 -12.41 2.52 -12.75
C GLY A 31 -11.72 3.77 -13.28
N MET A 32 -10.41 3.90 -13.19
CA MET A 32 -9.72 5.14 -13.58
C MET A 32 -8.92 4.96 -14.88
N GLY A 33 -9.09 5.90 -15.78
CA GLY A 33 -8.22 6.06 -16.93
C GLY A 33 -8.33 5.05 -18.06
N ASN A 34 -7.51 5.25 -19.08
CA ASN A 34 -7.37 4.34 -20.21
C ASN A 34 -6.44 3.20 -19.81
N ALA A 35 -6.93 2.26 -19.01
CA ALA A 35 -6.18 1.04 -18.75
C ALA A 35 -6.03 0.25 -20.05
N TYR A 36 -4.78 -0.07 -20.42
CA TYR A 36 -4.52 -0.99 -21.51
C TYR A 36 -5.20 -2.32 -21.20
N LYS A 37 -5.62 -3.03 -22.25
CA LYS A 37 -6.29 -4.33 -22.10
C LYS A 37 -5.42 -5.26 -21.26
N SER A 38 -6.00 -5.88 -20.22
CA SER A 38 -5.33 -6.81 -19.31
C SER A 38 -4.26 -6.22 -18.40
N GLN A 39 -4.02 -4.90 -18.44
CA GLN A 39 -3.06 -4.25 -17.54
C GLN A 39 -3.49 -4.44 -16.08
N ILE A 40 -4.76 -4.14 -15.77
CA ILE A 40 -5.29 -4.27 -14.41
C ILE A 40 -5.32 -5.73 -13.97
N LEU A 41 -5.66 -6.63 -14.91
CA LEU A 41 -5.64 -8.06 -14.65
C LEU A 41 -4.25 -8.50 -14.20
N LEU A 42 -3.19 -8.10 -14.91
CA LEU A 42 -1.80 -8.44 -14.54
C LEU A 42 -1.34 -7.74 -13.26
N GLU A 43 -1.63 -6.44 -13.11
CA GLU A 43 -1.27 -5.66 -11.92
C GLU A 43 -1.76 -6.32 -10.62
N TRP A 44 -2.92 -7.00 -10.66
CA TRP A 44 -3.45 -7.72 -9.50
C TRP A 44 -3.13 -9.22 -9.50
N ALA A 45 -3.26 -9.91 -10.64
CA ALA A 45 -3.07 -11.36 -10.70
C ALA A 45 -1.63 -11.76 -10.37
N GLU A 46 -0.63 -11.04 -10.88
CA GLU A 46 0.78 -11.37 -10.63
C GLU A 46 1.14 -11.34 -9.14
N PRO A 47 0.96 -10.22 -8.40
CA PRO A 47 1.32 -10.18 -6.99
C PRO A 47 0.44 -11.10 -6.13
N LEU A 48 -0.84 -11.29 -6.48
CA LEU A 48 -1.72 -12.23 -5.76
C LEU A 48 -1.21 -13.67 -5.90
N LEU A 49 -0.98 -14.12 -7.13
CA LEU A 49 -0.51 -15.48 -7.40
C LEU A 49 0.92 -15.69 -6.88
N GLU A 50 1.82 -14.71 -7.00
CA GLU A 50 3.16 -14.76 -6.41
C GLU A 50 3.08 -14.90 -4.88
N ARG A 51 2.17 -14.15 -4.24
CA ARG A 51 2.00 -14.24 -2.79
C ARG A 51 1.37 -15.56 -2.36
N ILE A 52 0.42 -16.10 -3.11
CA ILE A 52 -0.16 -17.43 -2.86
C ILE A 52 0.91 -18.52 -3.00
N ASP A 53 1.73 -18.47 -4.07
CA ASP A 53 2.81 -19.43 -4.30
C ASP A 53 3.79 -19.42 -3.13
N TRP A 54 4.24 -18.23 -2.71
CA TRP A 54 5.11 -18.09 -1.55
C TRP A 54 4.45 -18.60 -0.27
N MET A 55 3.18 -18.29 0.01
CA MET A 55 2.52 -18.75 1.22
C MET A 55 2.33 -20.28 1.25
N THR A 56 2.03 -20.89 0.12
CA THR A 56 1.77 -22.34 0.03
C THR A 56 3.04 -23.16 -0.04
N ARG A 57 4.14 -22.64 -0.62
CA ARG A 57 5.45 -23.33 -0.68
C ARG A 57 6.38 -23.04 0.49
N ASP A 58 6.39 -21.81 0.98
CA ASP A 58 7.43 -21.32 1.89
C ASP A 58 6.92 -20.99 3.30
N LEU A 59 5.62 -20.67 3.47
CA LEU A 59 5.07 -20.27 4.77
C LEU A 59 4.40 -21.42 5.52
N ALA A 60 3.68 -22.30 4.82
CA ALA A 60 2.88 -23.34 5.46
C ALA A 60 3.76 -24.45 6.06
N ALA A 61 3.42 -24.88 7.28
CA ALA A 61 4.09 -25.99 7.94
C ALA A 61 3.90 -27.28 7.13
N GLY A 62 5.00 -27.99 6.84
CA GLY A 62 4.99 -29.20 6.00
C GLY A 62 5.14 -28.95 4.50
N ALA A 63 5.06 -27.70 4.04
CA ALA A 63 5.32 -27.37 2.64
C ALA A 63 6.76 -27.74 2.25
N ARG A 64 6.90 -28.48 1.15
CA ARG A 64 8.18 -28.80 0.54
C ARG A 64 8.32 -27.95 -0.71
N LYS A 65 9.24 -26.98 -0.69
CA LYS A 65 9.52 -26.09 -1.84
C LYS A 65 9.73 -26.84 -3.14
N ASP A 66 10.39 -27.98 -3.04
CA ASP A 66 10.80 -28.81 -4.17
C ASP A 66 9.72 -29.82 -4.58
N ASP A 67 8.61 -29.92 -3.84
CA ASP A 67 7.46 -30.71 -4.26
C ASP A 67 6.61 -29.85 -5.23
N PRO A 68 6.53 -30.24 -6.51
CA PRO A 68 5.81 -29.47 -7.53
C PRO A 68 4.31 -29.39 -7.27
N ARG A 69 3.77 -30.23 -6.37
CA ARG A 69 2.35 -30.24 -6.04
C ARG A 69 1.92 -29.09 -5.15
N PHE A 70 2.82 -28.42 -4.43
CA PHE A 70 2.52 -27.17 -3.71
C PHE A 70 2.70 -25.97 -4.63
N GLY A 71 2.11 -24.83 -4.27
CA GLY A 71 2.30 -23.58 -5.01
C GLY A 71 1.25 -23.34 -6.08
N VAL A 72 1.53 -22.36 -6.92
CA VAL A 72 0.66 -21.95 -8.02
C VAL A 72 1.17 -22.52 -9.34
N THR A 73 0.27 -23.13 -10.11
CA THR A 73 0.49 -23.47 -11.51
C THR A 73 -0.51 -22.67 -12.35
N VAL A 74 -0.01 -21.77 -13.19
CA VAL A 74 -0.86 -21.02 -14.13
C VAL A 74 -1.27 -21.96 -15.26
N ALA A 75 -2.57 -22.22 -15.37
CA ALA A 75 -3.12 -23.13 -16.37
C ALA A 75 -3.35 -22.42 -17.72
N ARG A 76 -3.86 -21.18 -17.67
CA ARG A 76 -4.09 -20.35 -18.86
C ARG A 76 -3.93 -18.88 -18.52
N SER A 77 -3.41 -18.11 -19.47
CA SER A 77 -3.38 -16.65 -19.45
C SER A 77 -3.81 -16.14 -20.82
N ASP A 78 -5.09 -15.76 -20.93
CA ASP A 78 -5.68 -15.22 -22.15
C ASP A 78 -5.93 -13.73 -21.96
N LEU A 79 -4.89 -12.95 -22.27
CA LEU A 79 -4.88 -11.50 -22.08
C LEU A 79 -5.39 -10.74 -23.31
N SER A 80 -5.52 -11.41 -24.46
CA SER A 80 -5.91 -10.79 -25.73
C SER A 80 -7.33 -11.16 -26.15
N GLY A 81 -7.93 -12.19 -25.55
CA GLY A 81 -9.30 -12.63 -25.77
C GLY A 81 -10.37 -11.58 -25.45
N PRO A 82 -11.62 -11.78 -25.91
CA PRO A 82 -12.71 -10.83 -25.68
C PRO A 82 -13.00 -10.61 -24.19
N VAL A 83 -12.76 -11.64 -23.36
CA VAL A 83 -12.84 -11.58 -21.90
C VAL A 83 -11.47 -11.98 -21.35
N PRO A 84 -10.62 -11.01 -20.97
CA PRO A 84 -9.34 -11.30 -20.36
C PRO A 84 -9.46 -12.17 -19.11
N ILE A 85 -8.68 -13.26 -19.05
CA ILE A 85 -8.72 -14.21 -17.95
C ILE A 85 -7.36 -14.82 -17.65
N VAL A 86 -7.06 -14.97 -16.37
CA VAL A 86 -5.96 -15.80 -15.86
C VAL A 86 -6.57 -16.92 -15.04
N THR A 87 -6.19 -18.17 -15.32
CA THR A 87 -6.61 -19.33 -14.53
C THR A 87 -5.40 -20.01 -13.91
N ALA A 88 -5.55 -20.46 -12.67
CA ALA A 88 -4.50 -21.10 -11.93
C ALA A 88 -5.04 -22.23 -11.07
N THR A 89 -4.19 -23.22 -10.85
CA THR A 89 -4.38 -24.28 -9.86
C THR A 89 -3.41 -24.03 -8.71
N VAL A 90 -3.90 -24.16 -7.48
CA VAL A 90 -3.13 -23.96 -6.26
C VAL A 90 -3.13 -25.24 -5.44
N GLY A 91 -1.95 -25.79 -5.17
CA GLY A 91 -1.79 -26.87 -4.22
C GLY A 91 -1.57 -26.34 -2.81
N VAL A 92 -2.57 -26.50 -1.95
CA VAL A 92 -2.60 -25.98 -0.59
C VAL A 92 -2.32 -27.11 0.40
N PRO A 93 -1.33 -26.97 1.31
CA PRO A 93 -1.12 -27.97 2.35
C PRO A 93 -2.31 -28.02 3.30
N ASP A 94 -2.74 -29.23 3.60
CA ASP A 94 -3.86 -29.50 4.47
C ASP A 94 -3.65 -30.82 5.22
N ALA A 95 -3.67 -30.76 6.56
CA ALA A 95 -3.40 -31.92 7.40
C ALA A 95 -4.50 -32.99 7.33
N ASP A 96 -5.72 -32.59 6.97
CA ASP A 96 -6.89 -33.49 6.94
C ASP A 96 -7.06 -34.16 5.56
N ALA A 97 -6.35 -33.71 4.54
CA ALA A 97 -6.40 -34.29 3.20
C ALA A 97 -5.64 -35.63 3.16
N PRO A 98 -6.13 -36.66 2.44
CA PRO A 98 -5.46 -37.97 2.34
C PRO A 98 -4.00 -37.88 1.89
N ASP A 99 -3.72 -36.99 0.95
CA ASP A 99 -2.38 -36.76 0.39
C ASP A 99 -1.66 -35.55 1.03
N GLY A 100 -2.26 -34.96 2.07
CA GLY A 100 -1.76 -33.75 2.73
C GLY A 100 -1.93 -32.46 1.91
N ILE A 101 -2.66 -32.52 0.78
CA ILE A 101 -2.80 -31.42 -0.19
C ILE A 101 -4.26 -31.30 -0.62
N VAL A 102 -4.75 -30.08 -0.68
CA VAL A 102 -6.00 -29.72 -1.35
C VAL A 102 -5.70 -28.83 -2.53
N GLU A 103 -6.17 -29.27 -3.68
CA GLU A 103 -6.14 -28.49 -4.90
C GLU A 103 -7.28 -27.46 -4.88
N ARG A 104 -6.96 -26.23 -5.28
CA ARG A 104 -7.94 -25.15 -5.49
C ARG A 104 -7.75 -24.55 -6.87
N ARG A 105 -8.83 -24.44 -7.63
CA ARG A 105 -8.86 -23.81 -8.95
C ARG A 105 -9.38 -22.39 -8.85
N ILE A 106 -8.57 -21.44 -9.32
CA ILE A 106 -8.86 -20.00 -9.29
C ILE A 106 -8.97 -19.49 -10.73
N ALA A 107 -10.01 -18.69 -10.98
CA ALA A 107 -10.11 -17.86 -12.17
C ALA A 107 -10.05 -16.38 -11.75
N ILE A 108 -9.32 -15.55 -12.50
CA ILE A 108 -9.24 -14.11 -12.30
C ILE A 108 -9.66 -13.43 -13.60
N VAL A 109 -10.69 -12.60 -13.53
CA VAL A 109 -11.29 -11.91 -14.69
C VAL A 109 -11.31 -10.41 -14.46
N GLU A 110 -11.29 -9.65 -15.54
CA GLU A 110 -11.26 -8.19 -15.51
C GLU A 110 -12.62 -7.57 -15.87
N ALA A 111 -13.08 -6.62 -15.07
CA ALA A 111 -14.17 -5.72 -15.42
C ALA A 111 -13.60 -4.35 -15.83
N ARG A 112 -13.56 -4.07 -17.14
CA ARG A 112 -12.97 -2.86 -17.73
C ARG A 112 -13.90 -2.18 -18.72
N TRP A 113 -14.03 -0.86 -18.63
CA TRP A 113 -14.89 -0.06 -19.50
C TRP A 113 -14.19 1.11 -20.20
N SER A 114 -12.87 1.25 -20.06
CA SER A 114 -12.11 2.35 -20.67
C SER A 114 -12.31 2.46 -22.18
N GLU A 115 -12.41 1.32 -22.87
CA GLU A 115 -12.66 1.27 -24.33
C GLU A 115 -14.13 1.48 -24.71
N SER A 116 -15.05 1.45 -23.74
CA SER A 116 -16.51 1.52 -24.00
C SER A 116 -17.04 2.95 -24.08
N PHE A 117 -16.24 3.97 -23.74
CA PHE A 117 -16.70 5.35 -23.68
C PHE A 117 -15.83 6.30 -24.50
N ALA A 118 -16.48 7.28 -25.15
CA ALA A 118 -15.75 8.38 -25.75
C ALA A 118 -15.06 9.21 -24.64
N PRO A 119 -13.77 9.53 -24.77
CA PRO A 119 -13.03 10.29 -23.78
C PRO A 119 -13.68 11.66 -23.53
N MET A 120 -13.51 12.18 -22.32
CA MET A 120 -13.97 13.53 -22.01
C MET A 120 -13.27 14.57 -22.90
N THR A 121 -14.00 15.62 -23.29
CA THR A 121 -13.39 16.72 -24.04
C THR A 121 -12.37 17.46 -23.15
N ARG A 122 -11.30 18.02 -23.73
CA ARG A 122 -10.27 18.77 -23.00
C ARG A 122 -10.87 19.83 -22.06
N ARG A 123 -11.87 20.58 -22.52
CA ARG A 123 -12.57 21.60 -21.73
C ARG A 123 -13.27 21.02 -20.49
N GLN A 124 -13.89 19.84 -20.63
CA GLN A 124 -14.51 19.16 -19.51
C GLN A 124 -13.46 18.64 -18.53
N VAL A 125 -12.35 18.07 -19.04
CA VAL A 125 -11.24 17.64 -18.18
C VAL A 125 -10.66 18.81 -17.40
N PHE A 126 -10.34 19.95 -18.03
CA PHE A 126 -9.82 21.11 -17.31
C PHE A 126 -10.78 21.65 -16.24
N ARG A 127 -12.07 21.80 -16.56
CA ARG A 127 -13.07 22.29 -15.60
C ARG A 127 -13.20 21.34 -14.41
N TRP A 128 -13.25 20.04 -14.68
CA TRP A 128 -13.28 19.02 -13.64
C TRP A 128 -11.97 19.03 -12.84
N ALA A 129 -10.82 19.05 -13.51
CA ALA A 129 -9.49 18.97 -12.91
C ALA A 129 -9.22 20.12 -11.95
N VAL A 130 -9.62 21.36 -12.25
CA VAL A 130 -9.47 22.48 -11.29
C VAL A 130 -10.34 22.27 -10.04
N THR A 131 -11.60 21.88 -10.22
CA THR A 131 -12.51 21.63 -9.09
C THR A 131 -12.04 20.43 -8.26
N PHE A 132 -11.56 19.39 -8.94
CA PHE A 132 -11.03 18.18 -8.35
C PHE A 132 -9.71 18.45 -7.63
N LEU A 133 -8.79 19.21 -8.21
CA LEU A 133 -7.50 19.61 -7.63
C LEU A 133 -7.70 20.23 -6.26
N TRP A 134 -8.57 21.24 -6.14
CA TRP A 134 -8.81 21.89 -4.84
C TRP A 134 -9.48 20.96 -3.83
N ARG A 135 -10.36 20.05 -4.27
CA ARG A 135 -10.94 19.01 -3.41
C ARG A 135 -9.87 18.03 -2.93
N ALA A 136 -9.01 17.54 -3.84
CA ALA A 136 -7.92 16.63 -3.54
C ALA A 136 -6.92 17.28 -2.58
N ILE A 137 -6.51 18.53 -2.84
CA ILE A 137 -5.68 19.35 -1.93
C ILE A 137 -6.35 19.40 -0.57
N SER A 138 -7.58 19.91 -0.45
CA SER A 138 -8.23 20.07 0.86
C SER A 138 -8.30 18.77 1.67
N ARG A 139 -8.57 17.63 1.03
CA ARG A 139 -8.60 16.33 1.69
C ARG A 139 -7.23 15.86 2.11
N MET A 140 -6.26 16.03 1.23
CA MET A 140 -4.87 15.71 1.50
C MET A 140 -4.37 16.52 2.71
N LEU A 141 -4.65 17.82 2.79
CA LEU A 141 -4.30 18.66 3.95
C LEU A 141 -5.00 18.17 5.24
N VAL A 142 -6.31 17.88 5.19
CA VAL A 142 -7.06 17.37 6.34
C VAL A 142 -6.51 16.01 6.79
N GLN A 143 -6.20 15.11 5.86
CA GLN A 143 -5.66 13.79 6.14
C GLN A 143 -4.23 13.88 6.69
N TYR A 144 -3.38 14.75 6.14
CA TYR A 144 -2.05 15.05 6.67
C TYR A 144 -2.13 15.58 8.09
N GLY A 145 -2.97 16.60 8.33
CA GLY A 145 -3.17 17.15 9.66
C GLY A 145 -3.68 16.10 10.66
N ARG A 146 -4.57 15.21 10.23
CA ARG A 146 -5.05 14.09 11.06
C ARG A 146 -3.92 13.12 11.41
N THR A 147 -3.17 12.65 10.43
CA THR A 147 -2.16 11.61 10.64
C THR A 147 -0.91 12.14 11.35
N VAL A 148 -0.39 13.29 10.90
CA VAL A 148 0.90 13.83 11.36
C VAL A 148 0.76 14.59 12.68
N ALA A 149 -0.36 15.30 12.91
CA ALA A 149 -0.55 16.11 14.12
C ALA A 149 -1.61 15.53 15.06
N LEU A 150 -2.82 15.22 14.59
CA LEU A 150 -3.91 14.81 15.47
C LEU A 150 -3.66 13.45 16.16
N ILE A 151 -3.07 12.47 15.46
CA ILE A 151 -2.72 11.17 16.05
C ILE A 151 -1.76 11.34 17.26
N PRO A 152 -0.60 12.01 17.14
CA PRO A 152 0.24 12.29 18.30
C PRO A 152 -0.49 12.99 19.45
N LEU A 153 -1.36 13.96 19.16
CA LEU A 153 -2.16 14.65 20.18
C LEU A 153 -3.12 13.70 20.92
N LEU A 154 -3.85 12.88 20.18
CA LEU A 154 -4.77 11.88 20.75
C LEU A 154 -4.02 10.85 21.58
N ARG A 155 -2.82 10.45 21.13
CA ARG A 155 -1.95 9.53 21.85
C ARG A 155 -1.40 10.13 23.14
N ALA A 156 -0.94 11.39 23.10
CA ALA A 156 -0.50 12.11 24.29
C ALA A 156 -1.62 12.15 25.35
N ARG A 157 -2.87 12.42 24.93
CA ARG A 157 -4.05 12.38 25.81
C ARG A 157 -4.32 10.98 26.35
N ALA A 158 -4.23 9.95 25.52
CA ALA A 158 -4.41 8.57 25.94
C ALA A 158 -3.33 8.12 26.95
N HIS A 159 -2.06 8.47 26.73
CA HIS A 159 -0.97 8.22 27.66
C HIS A 159 -1.09 9.03 28.96
N ALA A 160 -1.57 10.27 28.88
CA ALA A 160 -1.84 11.10 30.06
C ALA A 160 -2.95 10.51 30.96
N ARG A 161 -3.86 9.70 30.40
CA ARG A 161 -4.90 8.99 31.16
C ARG A 161 -4.50 7.57 31.56
N ALA A 162 -3.49 6.98 30.93
CA ALA A 162 -3.07 5.62 31.19
C ALA A 162 -2.43 5.45 32.59
N ALA A 163 -2.66 4.29 33.20
CA ALA A 163 -2.04 3.86 34.45
C ALA A 163 -0.58 3.40 34.21
N LEU A 164 0.29 4.34 33.81
CA LEU A 164 1.72 4.11 33.59
C LEU A 164 2.54 4.66 34.77
N PRO A 165 3.74 4.10 35.06
CA PRO A 165 4.68 4.72 35.99
C PRO A 165 4.97 6.17 35.60
N LEU A 166 5.03 7.07 36.59
CA LEU A 166 5.11 8.53 36.37
C LEU A 166 6.23 8.92 35.39
N MET A 167 7.44 8.39 35.56
CA MET A 167 8.58 8.68 34.68
C MET A 167 8.32 8.23 33.23
N ARG A 168 7.79 7.02 33.03
CA ARG A 168 7.44 6.51 31.70
C ARG A 168 6.35 7.38 31.07
N LYS A 169 5.34 7.76 31.87
CA LYS A 169 4.24 8.63 31.45
C LYS A 169 4.73 10.00 30.99
N ILE A 170 5.60 10.65 31.76
CA ILE A 170 6.21 11.95 31.40
C ILE A 170 6.96 11.83 30.08
N VAL A 171 7.83 10.82 29.94
CA VAL A 171 8.63 10.63 28.72
C VAL A 171 7.75 10.41 27.49
N VAL A 172 6.77 9.51 27.54
CA VAL A 172 5.92 9.24 26.36
C VAL A 172 5.03 10.44 26.01
N VAL A 173 4.49 11.16 27.01
CA VAL A 173 3.69 12.36 26.77
C VAL A 173 4.55 13.47 26.16
N LEU A 174 5.78 13.66 26.66
CA LEU A 174 6.70 14.66 26.10
C LEU A 174 7.09 14.33 24.66
N LEU A 175 7.38 13.05 24.37
CA LEU A 175 7.66 12.60 23.01
C LEU A 175 6.47 12.82 22.08
N ASP A 176 5.24 12.47 22.50
CA ASP A 176 4.05 12.68 21.69
C ASP A 176 3.72 14.18 21.52
N ALA A 177 3.98 15.02 22.53
CA ALA A 177 3.83 16.47 22.44
C ALA A 177 4.85 17.09 21.47
N LEU A 178 6.11 16.64 21.52
CA LEU A 178 7.14 17.05 20.56
C LEU A 178 6.76 16.63 19.14
N ARG A 179 6.21 15.42 18.96
CA ARG A 179 5.68 14.96 17.67
C ARG A 179 4.51 15.76 17.18
N PHE A 180 3.58 16.11 18.06
CA PHE A 180 2.48 16.99 17.70
C PHE A 180 3.01 18.35 17.23
N LEU A 181 3.95 18.97 17.97
CA LEU A 181 4.50 20.27 17.62
C LEU A 181 5.29 20.23 16.31
N ALA A 182 6.25 19.32 16.18
CA ALA A 182 7.04 19.15 14.96
C ALA A 182 6.15 18.78 13.77
N GLY A 183 5.20 17.87 13.99
CA GLY A 183 4.22 17.47 12.99
C GLY A 183 3.33 18.62 12.54
N ALA A 184 2.84 19.46 13.47
CA ALA A 184 2.04 20.63 13.15
C ALA A 184 2.84 21.67 12.33
N ILE A 185 4.10 21.91 12.68
CA ILE A 185 4.98 22.80 11.90
C ILE A 185 5.18 22.26 10.48
N VAL A 186 5.48 20.96 10.35
CA VAL A 186 5.65 20.31 9.03
C VAL A 186 4.36 20.38 8.22
N VAL A 187 3.21 20.10 8.83
CA VAL A 187 1.90 20.21 8.18
C VAL A 187 1.66 21.64 7.72
N ILE A 188 1.85 22.65 8.56
CA ILE A 188 1.65 24.06 8.16
C ILE A 188 2.57 24.43 6.99
N ALA A 189 3.86 24.07 7.06
CA ALA A 189 4.81 24.35 6.00
C ALA A 189 4.43 23.66 4.68
N LEU A 190 4.06 22.38 4.76
CA LEU A 190 3.61 21.59 3.62
C LEU A 190 2.31 22.15 3.04
N ASP A 191 1.37 22.54 3.89
CA ASP A 191 0.09 23.11 3.50
C ASP A 191 0.29 24.40 2.72
N VAL A 192 1.18 25.29 3.18
CA VAL A 192 1.55 26.52 2.46
C VAL A 192 2.11 26.19 1.08
N VAL A 193 3.05 25.25 0.99
CA VAL A 193 3.66 24.85 -0.28
C VAL A 193 2.63 24.23 -1.23
N ILE A 194 1.80 23.31 -0.75
CA ILE A 194 0.79 22.63 -1.57
C ILE A 194 -0.29 23.60 -2.03
N VAL A 195 -0.75 24.51 -1.17
CA VAL A 195 -1.71 25.55 -1.54
C VAL A 195 -1.11 26.51 -2.56
N ALA A 196 0.15 26.92 -2.38
CA ALA A 196 0.87 27.75 -3.35
C ALA A 196 1.00 27.04 -4.70
N LEU A 197 1.41 25.76 -4.72
CA LEU A 197 1.47 24.95 -5.93
C LEU A 197 0.09 24.78 -6.59
N GLY A 198 -0.96 24.57 -5.79
CA GLY A 198 -2.34 24.49 -6.28
C GLY A 198 -2.80 25.81 -6.91
N ALA A 199 -2.45 26.95 -6.31
CA ALA A 199 -2.73 28.28 -6.84
C ALA A 199 -1.97 28.52 -8.16
N VAL A 200 -0.67 28.22 -8.20
CA VAL A 200 0.14 28.31 -9.42
C VAL A 200 -0.42 27.41 -10.51
N ALA A 201 -0.73 26.15 -10.22
CA ALA A 201 -1.33 25.21 -11.17
C ALA A 201 -2.68 25.73 -11.68
N THR A 202 -3.51 26.34 -10.83
CA THR A 202 -4.79 26.93 -11.22
C THR A 202 -4.62 28.10 -12.19
N ILE A 203 -3.54 28.89 -12.06
CA ILE A 203 -3.23 30.01 -12.96
C ILE A 203 -2.58 29.50 -14.26
N VAL A 204 -1.64 28.56 -14.15
CA VAL A 204 -0.87 28.04 -15.29
C VAL A 204 -1.75 27.18 -16.20
N MET A 205 -2.67 26.38 -15.67
CA MET A 205 -3.51 25.49 -16.49
C MET A 205 -4.31 26.23 -17.59
N PRO A 206 -5.01 27.35 -17.30
CA PRO A 206 -5.63 28.16 -18.36
C PRO A 206 -4.63 28.78 -19.34
N LEU A 207 -3.45 29.20 -18.87
CA LEU A 207 -2.39 29.80 -19.68
C LEU A 207 -1.70 28.78 -20.60
N LEU A 208 -1.72 27.49 -20.24
CA LEU A 208 -1.28 26.42 -21.11
C LEU A 208 -2.16 26.32 -22.37
N SER A 209 -3.44 26.67 -22.32
CA SER A 209 -4.32 26.54 -23.49
C SER A 209 -3.89 27.40 -24.69
N PRO A 210 -3.53 28.69 -24.54
CA PRO A 210 -2.89 29.46 -25.61
C PRO A 210 -1.51 28.92 -26.02
N LEU A 211 -0.69 28.46 -25.08
CA LEU A 211 0.64 27.91 -25.37
C LEU A 211 0.58 26.65 -26.25
N LEU A 212 -0.48 25.85 -26.13
CA LEU A 212 -0.75 24.69 -26.99
C LEU A 212 -1.13 25.06 -28.44
N LEU A 213 -1.29 26.34 -28.76
CA LEU A 213 -1.40 26.79 -30.16
C LEU A 213 -0.04 26.80 -30.86
N ILE A 214 1.06 26.80 -30.11
CA ILE A 214 2.42 26.74 -30.65
C ILE A 214 2.76 25.27 -30.96
N PRO A 215 3.05 24.88 -32.22
CA PRO A 215 3.17 23.48 -32.63
C PRO A 215 4.19 22.65 -31.81
N TRP A 216 5.38 23.20 -31.54
CA TRP A 216 6.41 22.47 -30.80
C TRP A 216 6.07 22.32 -29.30
N VAL A 217 5.40 23.32 -28.70
CA VAL A 217 4.90 23.22 -27.31
C VAL A 217 3.79 22.19 -27.26
N LYS A 218 2.90 22.22 -28.26
CA LYS A 218 1.80 21.28 -28.40
C LYS A 218 2.32 19.85 -28.43
N GLU A 219 3.31 19.52 -29.25
CA GLU A 219 3.85 18.15 -29.31
C GLU A 219 4.34 17.65 -27.94
N ARG A 220 5.12 18.46 -27.22
CA ARG A 220 5.67 18.07 -25.90
C ARG A 220 4.64 18.06 -24.78
N ALA A 221 3.79 19.09 -24.73
CA ALA A 221 2.78 19.22 -23.68
C ALA A 221 1.60 18.27 -23.93
N GLN A 222 1.34 17.88 -25.17
CA GLN A 222 0.25 16.97 -25.51
C GLN A 222 0.51 15.56 -24.98
N GLU A 223 1.74 15.06 -24.96
CA GLU A 223 2.07 13.79 -24.28
C GLU A 223 1.73 13.84 -22.78
N VAL A 224 2.08 14.94 -22.11
CA VAL A 224 1.80 15.12 -20.68
C VAL A 224 0.30 15.30 -20.43
N ILE A 225 -0.39 16.09 -21.25
CA ILE A 225 -1.82 16.35 -21.13
C ILE A 225 -2.62 15.09 -21.46
N ASP A 226 -2.26 14.38 -22.51
CA ASP A 226 -2.92 13.13 -22.89
C ASP A 226 -2.69 12.09 -21.80
N GLY A 227 -1.48 11.99 -21.22
CA GLY A 227 -1.21 11.15 -20.04
C GLY A 227 -2.01 11.53 -18.79
N ILE A 228 -2.23 12.83 -18.53
CA ILE A 228 -3.07 13.31 -17.43
C ILE A 228 -4.55 13.01 -17.70
N ILE A 229 -5.05 13.27 -18.91
CA ILE A 229 -6.43 12.97 -19.33
C ILE A 229 -6.66 11.46 -19.24
N GLU A 230 -5.70 10.68 -19.73
CA GLU A 230 -5.68 9.23 -19.72
C GLU A 230 -5.61 8.67 -18.30
N SER A 231 -4.89 9.30 -17.37
CA SER A 231 -4.85 8.88 -15.96
C SER A 231 -6.09 9.26 -15.17
N ILE A 232 -6.66 10.44 -15.43
CA ILE A 232 -7.89 10.93 -14.78
C ILE A 232 -9.12 10.15 -15.26
N GLY A 233 -9.17 9.84 -16.55
CA GLY A 233 -10.22 9.04 -17.20
C GLY A 233 -11.64 9.58 -17.04
N ASP A 234 -12.56 8.66 -16.78
CA ASP A 234 -14.01 8.86 -16.80
C ASP A 234 -14.63 9.20 -15.43
N VAL A 235 -13.83 9.58 -14.44
CA VAL A 235 -14.27 9.77 -13.04
C VAL A 235 -15.39 10.78 -12.88
N ALA A 236 -15.35 11.89 -13.62
CA ALA A 236 -16.43 12.87 -13.63
C ALA A 236 -17.74 12.29 -14.17
N THR A 237 -17.62 11.37 -15.12
CA THR A 237 -18.76 10.87 -15.89
C THR A 237 -19.64 9.93 -15.08
N TRP A 238 -19.07 9.18 -14.13
CA TRP A 238 -19.85 8.32 -13.23
C TRP A 238 -20.96 9.11 -12.50
N LYS A 239 -20.64 10.30 -11.97
CA LYS A 239 -21.63 11.10 -11.23
C LYS A 239 -22.47 12.01 -12.12
N GLU A 240 -21.93 12.47 -13.24
CA GLU A 240 -22.57 13.49 -14.08
C GLU A 240 -23.30 12.92 -15.31
N ARG A 241 -23.03 11.68 -15.71
CA ARG A 241 -23.53 11.05 -16.94
C ARG A 241 -24.19 9.70 -16.63
N PRO A 242 -25.47 9.70 -16.24
CA PRO A 242 -26.24 8.49 -15.89
C PRO A 242 -26.16 7.35 -16.90
N LEU A 243 -26.14 7.66 -18.20
CA LEU A 243 -26.01 6.64 -19.25
C LEU A 243 -24.65 5.92 -19.20
N ARG A 244 -23.55 6.67 -18.98
CA ARG A 244 -22.21 6.08 -18.84
C ARG A 244 -22.11 5.29 -17.53
N ALA A 245 -22.70 5.80 -16.46
CA ALA A 245 -22.80 5.08 -15.19
C ALA A 245 -23.55 3.75 -15.34
N ALA A 246 -24.69 3.74 -16.02
CA ALA A 246 -25.43 2.52 -16.33
C ALA A 246 -24.60 1.54 -17.15
N ALA A 247 -23.87 2.00 -18.16
CA ALA A 247 -22.98 1.16 -18.95
C ALA A 247 -21.80 0.60 -18.15
N MET A 248 -21.18 1.36 -17.24
CA MET A 248 -20.15 0.85 -16.32
C MET A 248 -20.71 -0.27 -15.43
N ARG A 249 -21.93 -0.11 -14.92
CA ARG A 249 -22.62 -1.16 -14.15
C ARG A 249 -22.91 -2.40 -15.00
N LEU A 250 -23.27 -2.23 -16.27
CA LEU A 250 -23.46 -3.35 -17.20
C LEU A 250 -22.16 -4.10 -17.47
N VAL A 251 -21.03 -3.40 -17.66
CA VAL A 251 -19.72 -4.06 -17.81
C VAL A 251 -19.35 -4.87 -16.56
N PHE A 252 -19.57 -4.30 -15.37
CA PHE A 252 -19.36 -5.03 -14.12
C PHE A 252 -20.29 -6.24 -13.98
N ARG A 253 -21.58 -6.08 -14.33
CA ARG A 253 -22.54 -7.19 -14.35
C ARG A 253 -22.13 -8.29 -15.33
N ASP A 254 -21.74 -7.95 -16.56
CA ASP A 254 -21.31 -8.92 -17.58
C ASP A 254 -20.07 -9.70 -17.08
N ALA A 255 -19.16 -9.05 -16.35
CA ALA A 255 -18.01 -9.72 -15.72
C ALA A 255 -18.43 -10.64 -14.55
N LEU A 256 -19.42 -10.24 -13.74
CA LEU A 256 -20.00 -11.09 -12.69
C LEU A 256 -20.76 -12.28 -13.28
N ASP A 257 -21.55 -12.08 -14.33
CA ASP A 257 -22.26 -13.15 -15.04
C ASP A 257 -21.25 -14.19 -15.57
N HIS A 258 -20.12 -13.73 -16.13
CA HIS A 258 -19.05 -14.61 -16.57
C HIS A 258 -18.38 -15.35 -15.40
N ALA A 259 -18.04 -14.64 -14.31
CA ALA A 259 -17.44 -15.24 -13.12
C ALA A 259 -18.35 -16.29 -12.44
N ALA A 260 -19.66 -16.01 -12.37
CA ALA A 260 -20.66 -16.93 -11.83
C ALA A 260 -20.71 -18.23 -12.65
N ARG A 261 -20.71 -18.13 -14.00
CA ARG A 261 -20.67 -19.30 -14.89
C ARG A 261 -19.39 -20.12 -14.71
N LEU A 262 -18.24 -19.47 -14.48
CA LEU A 262 -16.97 -20.15 -14.20
C LEU A 262 -17.01 -20.98 -12.91
N VAL A 263 -17.79 -20.57 -11.91
CA VAL A 263 -18.00 -21.34 -10.66
C VAL A 263 -19.21 -22.27 -10.73
N GLY A 264 -19.77 -22.49 -11.92
CA GLY A 264 -20.88 -23.44 -12.15
C GLY A 264 -22.26 -22.90 -11.78
N VAL A 265 -22.42 -21.58 -11.71
CA VAL A 265 -23.70 -20.91 -11.39
C VAL A 265 -24.28 -20.29 -12.64
N ASP A 266 -25.58 -20.51 -12.89
CA ASP A 266 -26.34 -19.77 -13.89
C ASP A 266 -27.18 -18.68 -13.20
N PRO A 267 -26.78 -17.39 -13.29
CA PRO A 267 -27.45 -16.31 -12.55
C PRO A 267 -28.94 -16.17 -12.86
N ASP A 268 -29.34 -16.46 -14.11
CA ASP A 268 -30.75 -16.37 -14.53
C ASP A 268 -31.58 -17.47 -13.86
N ALA A 269 -31.01 -18.66 -13.70
CA ALA A 269 -31.66 -19.78 -13.01
C ALA A 269 -31.77 -19.51 -11.50
N GLU A 270 -30.72 -18.96 -10.87
CA GLU A 270 -30.75 -18.57 -9.45
C GLU A 270 -31.76 -17.45 -9.19
N ALA A 271 -31.82 -16.45 -10.07
CA ALA A 271 -32.81 -15.37 -9.98
C ALA A 271 -34.24 -15.92 -10.06
N ALA A 272 -34.53 -16.81 -11.03
CA ALA A 272 -35.83 -17.47 -11.15
C ALA A 272 -36.16 -18.33 -9.93
N ALA A 273 -35.18 -19.07 -9.40
CA ALA A 273 -35.35 -19.88 -8.20
C ALA A 273 -35.65 -19.03 -6.97
N ARG A 274 -34.98 -17.87 -6.82
CA ARG A 274 -35.30 -16.90 -5.77
C ARG A 274 -36.71 -16.33 -5.92
N GLU A 275 -37.09 -15.89 -7.12
CA GLU A 275 -38.44 -15.35 -7.36
C GLU A 275 -39.51 -16.37 -6.98
N ALA A 276 -39.31 -17.65 -7.31
CA ALA A 276 -40.17 -18.74 -6.87
C ALA A 276 -40.20 -18.91 -5.34
N ARG A 277 -39.04 -18.83 -4.66
CA ARG A 277 -38.96 -18.87 -3.18
C ARG A 277 -39.72 -17.72 -2.53
N VAL A 278 -39.55 -16.50 -3.04
CA VAL A 278 -40.22 -15.29 -2.53
C VAL A 278 -41.72 -15.37 -2.77
N ALA A 279 -42.16 -15.84 -3.93
CA ALA A 279 -43.58 -16.05 -4.23
C ALA A 279 -44.21 -17.10 -3.28
N GLY A 280 -43.43 -18.07 -2.81
CA GLY A 280 -43.82 -19.06 -1.81
C GLY A 280 -43.76 -18.59 -0.36
N GLY A 281 -43.45 -17.32 -0.08
CA GLY A 281 -43.30 -16.77 1.27
C GLY A 281 -41.96 -17.09 1.97
N GLY A 282 -40.99 -17.62 1.22
CA GLY A 282 -39.63 -17.83 1.70
C GLY A 282 -38.85 -16.51 1.84
N PRO A 283 -37.70 -16.52 2.55
CA PRO A 283 -36.85 -15.35 2.67
C PRO A 283 -36.38 -14.84 1.31
N ARG A 284 -36.25 -13.52 1.19
CA ARG A 284 -35.81 -12.85 -0.04
C ARG A 284 -34.37 -13.17 -0.40
N ASP A 285 -33.55 -13.37 0.62
CA ASP A 285 -32.14 -13.67 0.48
C ASP A 285 -31.92 -15.18 0.69
N GLY A 286 -31.14 -15.79 -0.20
CA GLY A 286 -30.67 -17.17 -0.01
C GLY A 286 -29.68 -17.25 1.15
N ALA A 287 -29.33 -18.47 1.59
CA ALA A 287 -28.24 -18.62 2.54
C ALA A 287 -26.93 -18.08 1.92
N PRO A 288 -26.07 -17.40 2.70
CA PRO A 288 -24.75 -16.98 2.24
C PRO A 288 -23.99 -18.19 1.69
N PRO A 289 -23.28 -18.06 0.55
CA PRO A 289 -22.45 -19.14 0.06
C PRO A 289 -21.39 -19.47 1.11
N SER A 290 -21.21 -20.76 1.40
CA SER A 290 -20.13 -21.20 2.28
C SER A 290 -18.78 -20.97 1.60
N PRO A 291 -17.71 -20.56 2.31
CA PRO A 291 -16.36 -20.49 1.75
C PRO A 291 -15.83 -21.83 1.19
N ALA A 292 -16.47 -22.94 1.57
CA ALA A 292 -16.18 -24.26 1.04
C ALA A 292 -16.76 -24.48 -0.37
N GLU A 293 -17.85 -23.79 -0.71
CA GLU A 293 -18.55 -23.91 -1.99
C GLU A 293 -17.92 -23.01 -3.07
N PRO A 294 -18.10 -23.34 -4.36
CA PRO A 294 -17.74 -22.46 -5.46
C PRO A 294 -18.41 -21.09 -5.34
N HIS A 295 -17.61 -20.02 -5.35
CA HIS A 295 -18.11 -18.65 -5.11
C HIS A 295 -17.31 -17.57 -5.86
N VAL A 296 -17.90 -16.38 -5.93
CA VAL A 296 -17.31 -15.20 -6.57
C VAL A 296 -16.80 -14.22 -5.52
N GLN A 297 -15.62 -13.64 -5.77
CA GLN A 297 -15.06 -12.54 -5.01
C GLN A 297 -14.84 -11.34 -5.92
N VAL A 298 -14.98 -10.14 -5.36
CA VAL A 298 -14.78 -8.89 -6.10
C VAL A 298 -13.67 -8.09 -5.44
N LEU A 299 -12.63 -7.74 -6.19
CA LEU A 299 -11.59 -6.80 -5.78
C LEU A 299 -11.70 -5.55 -6.64
N ALA A 300 -12.01 -4.42 -6.00
CA ALA A 300 -12.37 -3.22 -6.73
C ALA A 300 -11.51 -2.02 -6.29
N HIS A 301 -10.88 -1.36 -7.27
CA HIS A 301 -9.96 -0.25 -7.05
C HIS A 301 -10.53 1.10 -7.49
N SER A 302 -10.28 2.16 -6.70
CA SER A 302 -10.61 3.55 -7.06
C SER A 302 -12.09 3.75 -7.40
N GLN A 303 -12.42 4.29 -8.57
CA GLN A 303 -13.81 4.39 -9.07
C GLN A 303 -14.48 3.02 -9.24
N GLY A 304 -13.71 1.97 -9.53
CA GLY A 304 -14.23 0.60 -9.62
C GLY A 304 -14.87 0.14 -8.32
N ALA A 305 -14.31 0.55 -7.18
CA ALA A 305 -14.91 0.31 -5.87
C ALA A 305 -16.30 0.94 -5.72
N ALA A 306 -16.47 2.17 -6.22
CA ALA A 306 -17.75 2.86 -6.16
C ALA A 306 -18.80 2.23 -7.07
N VAL A 307 -18.41 1.83 -8.29
CA VAL A 307 -19.29 1.14 -9.24
C VAL A 307 -19.69 -0.23 -8.69
N ALA A 308 -18.74 -1.02 -8.20
CA ALA A 308 -18.99 -2.36 -7.66
C ALA A 308 -19.86 -2.32 -6.40
N ALA A 309 -19.54 -1.46 -5.43
CA ALA A 309 -20.35 -1.31 -4.22
C ALA A 309 -21.77 -0.84 -4.54
N TYR A 310 -21.92 0.13 -5.46
CA TYR A 310 -23.25 0.57 -5.87
C TYR A 310 -24.03 -0.54 -6.58
N ALA A 311 -23.39 -1.26 -7.51
CA ALA A 311 -24.06 -2.30 -8.27
C ALA A 311 -24.51 -3.48 -7.38
N LEU A 312 -23.67 -3.87 -6.40
CA LEU A 312 -23.96 -4.97 -5.48
C LEU A 312 -24.98 -4.62 -4.39
N PHE A 313 -24.96 -3.38 -3.87
CA PHE A 313 -25.75 -3.01 -2.68
C PHE A 313 -26.97 -2.15 -2.99
N SER A 314 -27.16 -1.74 -4.23
CA SER A 314 -28.42 -1.12 -4.67
C SER A 314 -29.34 -2.14 -5.33
N ASP A 315 -30.60 -1.76 -5.58
CA ASP A 315 -31.63 -2.59 -6.23
C ASP A 315 -31.30 -3.09 -7.65
N THR A 316 -30.07 -2.88 -8.14
CA THR A 316 -29.66 -3.27 -9.50
C THR A 316 -29.23 -4.72 -9.63
N LEU A 317 -28.61 -5.30 -8.59
CA LEU A 317 -28.17 -6.69 -8.57
C LEU A 317 -28.49 -7.30 -7.22
N VAL A 318 -28.68 -8.61 -7.19
CA VAL A 318 -28.77 -9.36 -5.94
C VAL A 318 -27.55 -10.27 -5.86
N PRO A 319 -26.60 -10.00 -4.94
CA PRO A 319 -25.32 -10.71 -4.90
C PRO A 319 -25.41 -12.24 -4.80
N SER A 320 -26.48 -12.77 -4.20
CA SER A 320 -26.72 -14.22 -4.08
C SER A 320 -26.89 -14.91 -5.44
N ASP A 321 -27.46 -14.23 -6.45
CA ASP A 321 -27.64 -14.80 -7.80
C ASP A 321 -26.30 -15.09 -8.48
N TYR A 322 -25.26 -14.42 -7.99
CA TYR A 322 -23.90 -14.48 -8.50
C TYR A 322 -22.96 -15.24 -7.56
N ARG A 323 -23.47 -15.76 -6.42
CA ARG A 323 -22.67 -16.28 -5.30
C ARG A 323 -21.51 -15.37 -4.89
N VAL A 324 -21.75 -14.07 -4.86
CA VAL A 324 -20.73 -13.11 -4.39
C VAL A 324 -20.59 -13.24 -2.87
N LEU A 325 -19.46 -13.76 -2.42
CA LEU A 325 -19.14 -13.91 -1.00
C LEU A 325 -18.51 -12.64 -0.42
N ARG A 326 -17.70 -11.95 -1.22
CA ARG A 326 -16.80 -10.90 -0.73
C ARG A 326 -16.66 -9.74 -1.71
N LEU A 327 -16.69 -8.53 -1.17
CA LEU A 327 -16.24 -7.31 -1.83
C LEU A 327 -15.04 -6.73 -1.07
N THR A 328 -13.89 -6.67 -1.71
CA THR A 328 -12.69 -5.99 -1.21
C THR A 328 -12.49 -4.70 -1.99
N THR A 329 -12.67 -3.55 -1.33
CA THR A 329 -12.41 -2.25 -1.93
C THR A 329 -11.04 -1.74 -1.52
N VAL A 330 -10.26 -1.27 -2.50
CA VAL A 330 -8.91 -0.73 -2.30
C VAL A 330 -8.85 0.68 -2.88
N GLY A 331 -8.38 1.64 -2.09
CA GLY A 331 -8.35 3.04 -2.51
C GLY A 331 -9.72 3.56 -2.92
N ALA A 332 -10.77 3.10 -2.24
CA ALA A 332 -12.14 3.43 -2.61
C ALA A 332 -12.29 4.94 -2.68
N ALA A 333 -12.66 5.46 -3.85
CA ALA A 333 -12.96 6.87 -4.00
C ALA A 333 -14.29 7.14 -3.28
N VAL A 334 -14.25 7.27 -1.95
CA VAL A 334 -15.44 7.37 -1.06
C VAL A 334 -16.40 8.46 -1.55
N VAL A 335 -15.87 9.48 -2.21
CA VAL A 335 -16.65 10.59 -2.74
C VAL A 335 -17.33 10.32 -4.06
N LEU A 336 -17.04 9.18 -4.67
CA LEU A 336 -17.74 8.62 -5.81
C LEU A 336 -18.80 7.61 -5.37
N LEU A 337 -18.73 7.09 -4.14
CA LEU A 337 -19.85 6.38 -3.53
C LEU A 337 -21.06 7.33 -3.57
N GLY A 338 -22.17 6.84 -4.10
CA GLY A 338 -23.35 7.65 -4.37
C GLY A 338 -24.00 7.36 -5.72
N ARG A 339 -25.29 7.71 -5.82
CA ARG A 339 -26.05 7.66 -7.08
C ARG A 339 -25.52 8.67 -8.10
N ASP A 340 -25.61 8.31 -9.37
CA ASP A 340 -25.50 9.25 -10.48
C ASP A 340 -26.65 10.26 -10.43
N LYS A 341 -26.34 11.55 -10.60
CA LYS A 341 -27.35 12.61 -10.48
C LYS A 341 -27.76 13.10 -11.86
N TRP A 342 -28.99 12.81 -12.28
CA TRP A 342 -29.63 13.59 -13.35
C TRP A 342 -29.83 15.03 -12.86
N LYS A 343 -29.06 15.98 -13.39
CA LYS A 343 -29.25 17.44 -13.21
C LYS A 343 -29.62 17.87 -11.78
N GLY A 344 -28.93 17.34 -10.76
CA GLY A 344 -29.08 17.81 -9.39
C GLY A 344 -30.22 17.21 -8.56
N ARG A 345 -30.79 16.04 -8.94
CA ARG A 345 -31.67 15.31 -8.01
C ARG A 345 -30.94 15.02 -6.68
N PRO A 346 -31.56 15.33 -5.53
CA PRO A 346 -30.89 15.30 -4.24
C PRO A 346 -30.74 13.90 -3.62
N ASP A 347 -31.18 12.83 -4.28
CA ASP A 347 -31.19 11.47 -3.73
C ASP A 347 -29.85 11.12 -3.06
N GLU A 348 -29.91 11.05 -1.74
CA GLU A 348 -28.79 10.69 -0.87
C GLU A 348 -28.66 9.16 -0.89
N TYR A 349 -27.44 8.67 -1.06
CA TYR A 349 -27.16 7.25 -1.05
C TYR A 349 -26.25 6.96 0.14
N HIS A 350 -26.73 6.07 0.98
CA HIS A 350 -26.08 5.63 2.21
C HIS A 350 -25.46 4.26 1.94
N PRO A 351 -24.18 4.18 1.51
CA PRO A 351 -23.55 2.92 1.12
C PRO A 351 -23.54 1.87 2.23
N VAL A 352 -23.37 2.26 3.50
CA VAL A 352 -23.32 1.33 4.63
C VAL A 352 -24.72 0.80 4.92
N GLN A 353 -25.72 1.68 5.00
CA GLN A 353 -27.11 1.27 5.15
C GLN A 353 -27.57 0.36 3.99
N ALA A 354 -27.24 0.71 2.75
CA ALA A 354 -27.58 -0.10 1.58
C ALA A 354 -26.96 -1.51 1.65
N TRP A 355 -25.71 -1.64 2.09
CA TRP A 355 -25.06 -2.93 2.33
C TRP A 355 -25.73 -3.74 3.44
N ILE A 356 -26.11 -3.08 4.54
CA ILE A 356 -26.82 -3.72 5.68
C ILE A 356 -28.20 -4.23 5.26
N ASP A 357 -28.89 -3.49 4.37
CA ASP A 357 -30.26 -3.78 3.97
C ASP A 357 -30.35 -4.84 2.87
N HIS A 358 -29.46 -4.81 1.87
CA HIS A 358 -29.61 -5.59 0.64
C HIS A 358 -28.58 -6.71 0.48
N SER A 359 -27.56 -6.79 1.35
CA SER A 359 -26.41 -7.67 1.13
C SER A 359 -25.74 -8.12 2.43
N ARG A 360 -26.57 -8.56 3.39
CA ARG A 360 -26.10 -9.09 4.67
C ARG A 360 -25.11 -10.25 4.50
N ASP A 361 -25.15 -10.94 3.39
CA ASP A 361 -24.30 -12.10 3.15
C ASP A 361 -22.95 -11.76 2.53
N VAL A 362 -22.79 -10.54 2.00
CA VAL A 362 -21.53 -10.11 1.38
C VAL A 362 -20.59 -9.55 2.45
N ILE A 363 -19.41 -10.17 2.58
CA ILE A 363 -18.32 -9.65 3.42
C ILE A 363 -17.72 -8.44 2.70
N TRP A 364 -17.82 -7.26 3.32
CA TRP A 364 -17.21 -6.04 2.79
C TRP A 364 -15.97 -5.65 3.59
N GLU A 365 -14.82 -5.61 2.91
CA GLU A 365 -13.55 -5.13 3.43
C GLU A 365 -13.09 -3.91 2.63
N ASN A 366 -12.72 -2.84 3.32
CA ASN A 366 -12.18 -1.62 2.74
C ASN A 366 -10.76 -1.37 3.23
N GLN A 367 -9.86 -1.12 2.28
CA GLN A 367 -8.46 -0.85 2.52
C GLN A 367 -8.12 0.52 1.90
N TRP A 368 -7.55 1.40 2.70
CA TRP A 368 -7.24 2.77 2.27
C TRP A 368 -5.86 3.18 2.77
N ALA A 369 -5.05 3.72 1.85
CA ALA A 369 -3.71 4.17 2.17
C ALA A 369 -3.78 5.51 2.89
N VAL A 370 -2.94 5.66 3.90
CA VAL A 370 -2.98 6.82 4.81
C VAL A 370 -2.77 8.14 4.08
N TRP A 371 -2.01 8.13 2.98
CA TRP A 371 -1.66 9.31 2.19
C TRP A 371 -2.43 9.41 0.86
N ASP A 372 -3.34 8.49 0.56
CA ASP A 372 -4.11 8.53 -0.68
C ASP A 372 -5.12 9.70 -0.66
N PRO A 373 -5.00 10.69 -1.57
CA PRO A 373 -5.88 11.86 -1.60
C PRO A 373 -7.30 11.54 -2.14
N PHE A 374 -7.47 10.40 -2.81
CA PHE A 374 -8.74 9.93 -3.35
C PHE A 374 -9.50 9.07 -2.34
N ALA A 375 -8.79 8.21 -1.60
CA ALA A 375 -9.33 7.38 -0.53
C ALA A 375 -9.21 8.08 0.83
N ALA A 376 -10.17 8.95 1.14
CA ALA A 376 -10.10 9.82 2.31
C ALA A 376 -10.52 9.15 3.65
N GLY A 377 -10.25 7.85 3.80
CA GLY A 377 -10.48 7.10 5.02
C GLY A 377 -11.64 6.10 4.96
N PRO A 378 -12.20 5.73 6.12
CA PRO A 378 -13.26 4.74 6.24
C PRO A 378 -14.52 5.07 5.46
N ILE A 379 -15.21 4.02 5.01
CA ILE A 379 -16.53 4.12 4.41
C ILE A 379 -17.57 4.23 5.52
N ALA A 380 -18.36 5.29 5.47
CA ALA A 380 -19.50 5.52 6.36
C ALA A 380 -20.55 6.38 5.65
N ASP A 381 -21.77 6.38 6.18
CA ASP A 381 -22.87 7.19 5.65
C ASP A 381 -22.77 8.66 6.04
N ASP A 382 -22.01 8.99 7.08
CA ASP A 382 -21.79 10.36 7.54
C ASP A 382 -20.36 10.61 8.03
N THR A 383 -19.99 11.89 8.12
CA THR A 383 -18.63 12.31 8.44
C THR A 383 -18.19 12.05 9.88
N ARG A 384 -19.14 11.99 10.84
CA ARG A 384 -18.86 11.66 12.24
C ARG A 384 -18.53 10.18 12.33
N SER A 385 -19.34 9.34 11.71
CA SER A 385 -19.11 7.89 11.68
C SER A 385 -17.78 7.53 11.03
N ALA A 386 -17.44 8.16 9.89
CA ALA A 386 -16.14 7.99 9.24
C ALA A 386 -14.97 8.38 10.16
N ARG A 387 -15.12 9.45 10.95
CA ARG A 387 -14.10 9.93 11.90
C ARG A 387 -13.93 8.97 13.09
N GLU A 388 -15.03 8.45 13.63
CA GLU A 388 -15.00 7.48 14.74
C GLU A 388 -14.34 6.17 14.29
N ARG A 389 -14.68 5.67 13.10
CA ARG A 389 -14.02 4.50 12.49
C ARG A 389 -12.53 4.77 12.23
N TRP A 390 -12.16 5.97 11.75
CA TRP A 390 -10.76 6.35 11.52
C TRP A 390 -9.97 6.36 12.84
N ARG A 391 -10.56 6.89 13.93
CA ARG A 391 -9.94 6.87 15.26
C ARG A 391 -9.76 5.43 15.75
N ALA A 392 -10.75 4.57 15.54
CA ALA A 392 -10.68 3.16 15.93
C ALA A 392 -9.52 2.42 15.24
N SER A 393 -9.14 2.82 14.02
CA SER A 393 -7.97 2.26 13.32
C SER A 393 -6.63 2.55 14.02
N TYR A 394 -6.53 3.56 14.89
CA TYR A 394 -5.28 3.89 15.60
C TYR A 394 -5.38 3.70 17.12
N PHE A 395 -6.59 3.78 17.66
CA PHE A 395 -6.87 3.73 19.09
C PHE A 395 -8.03 2.74 19.35
N PRO A 396 -7.83 1.44 19.11
CA PRO A 396 -8.84 0.43 19.40
C PRO A 396 -9.20 0.47 20.90
N GLY A 397 -10.50 0.39 21.20
CA GLY A 397 -11.02 0.36 22.57
C GLY A 397 -10.98 1.69 23.34
N VAL A 398 -10.69 2.83 22.70
CA VAL A 398 -10.89 4.17 23.30
C VAL A 398 -12.08 4.84 22.61
N PRO A 399 -13.32 4.54 23.03
CA PRO A 399 -14.46 5.21 22.44
C PRO A 399 -14.43 6.71 22.70
N GLU A 400 -15.08 7.47 21.80
CA GLU A 400 -15.46 8.84 22.09
C GLU A 400 -16.44 8.85 23.27
N GLN A 401 -16.37 9.88 24.13
CA GLN A 401 -17.19 9.93 25.36
C GLN A 401 -18.66 9.63 25.05
N GLY A 402 -19.18 8.52 25.57
CA GLY A 402 -20.57 8.09 25.41
C GLY A 402 -20.85 7.04 24.32
N ALA A 403 -19.85 6.55 23.59
CA ALA A 403 -20.01 5.40 22.69
C ALA A 403 -19.42 4.14 23.33
N ASP A 404 -20.07 2.98 23.18
CA ASP A 404 -19.50 1.69 23.62
C ASP A 404 -18.70 0.99 22.49
N ALA A 405 -18.76 1.54 21.27
CA ALA A 405 -18.62 0.80 20.04
C ALA A 405 -18.34 1.73 18.84
N PRO A 406 -17.40 1.40 17.91
CA PRO A 406 -17.37 2.04 16.60
C PRO A 406 -18.71 1.88 15.84
N PRO A 407 -19.11 2.89 15.05
CA PRO A 407 -20.31 2.84 14.20
C PRO A 407 -20.32 1.67 13.21
N ASP A 408 -21.48 1.35 12.67
CA ASP A 408 -21.63 0.32 11.64
C ASP A 408 -20.84 0.64 10.35
N GLY A 409 -20.46 -0.41 9.61
CA GLY A 409 -19.66 -0.25 8.39
C GLY A 409 -18.82 -1.49 8.04
N PRO A 410 -18.23 -1.51 6.84
CA PRO A 410 -17.38 -2.61 6.37
C PRO A 410 -16.11 -2.72 7.21
N ALA A 411 -15.40 -3.85 7.17
CA ALA A 411 -14.11 -3.94 7.86
C ALA A 411 -13.14 -2.91 7.26
N GLU A 412 -12.43 -2.15 8.10
CA GLU A 412 -11.55 -1.06 7.66
C GLU A 412 -10.10 -1.38 7.97
N GLN A 413 -9.22 -1.12 7.01
CA GLN A 413 -7.79 -1.26 7.19
C GLN A 413 -7.04 -0.08 6.58
N ALA A 414 -6.47 0.75 7.44
CA ALA A 414 -5.49 1.75 7.02
C ALA A 414 -4.17 1.08 6.62
N VAL A 415 -3.65 1.41 5.45
CA VAL A 415 -2.41 0.82 4.90
C VAL A 415 -1.33 1.88 4.66
N HIS A 416 -0.07 1.48 4.73
CA HIS A 416 1.09 2.30 4.42
C HIS A 416 1.73 1.78 3.15
N ASN A 417 1.59 2.52 2.05
CA ASN A 417 1.96 2.02 0.74
C ASN A 417 3.35 2.49 0.30
N THR A 418 3.45 3.70 -0.28
CA THR A 418 4.69 4.27 -0.82
C THR A 418 5.20 5.45 0.02
N SER A 419 4.37 5.97 0.94
CA SER A 419 4.61 7.22 1.66
C SER A 419 4.70 8.44 0.76
N GLN A 420 4.12 8.34 -0.44
CA GLN A 420 4.00 9.42 -1.41
C GLN A 420 2.52 9.52 -1.83
N PRO A 421 1.85 10.65 -1.59
CA PRO A 421 0.39 10.74 -1.73
C PRO A 421 -0.11 10.41 -3.13
N PHE A 422 0.62 10.81 -4.18
CA PHE A 422 0.23 10.54 -5.56
C PHE A 422 0.43 9.09 -5.98
N LEU A 423 1.47 8.41 -5.46
CA LEU A 423 1.71 7.00 -5.77
C LEU A 423 0.88 6.07 -4.87
N ASP A 424 0.53 6.50 -3.65
CA ASP A 424 -0.25 5.69 -2.70
C ASP A 424 -1.57 5.24 -3.29
N HIS A 425 -2.21 6.07 -4.13
CA HIS A 425 -3.46 5.71 -4.79
C HIS A 425 -3.26 4.62 -5.85
N ALA A 426 -2.24 4.71 -6.70
CA ALA A 426 -2.07 3.76 -7.81
C ALA A 426 -1.48 2.41 -7.36
N MET A 427 -0.72 2.40 -6.27
CA MET A 427 0.19 1.28 -5.96
C MET A 427 -0.37 0.26 -4.97
N TYR A 428 -1.69 0.14 -4.77
CA TYR A 428 -2.24 -0.80 -3.76
C TYR A 428 -1.79 -2.24 -3.99
N TYR A 429 -1.69 -2.65 -5.26
CA TYR A 429 -1.22 -3.97 -5.68
C TYR A 429 0.24 -4.25 -5.28
N ALA A 430 1.06 -3.21 -5.04
CA ALA A 430 2.44 -3.36 -4.60
C ALA A 430 2.57 -3.48 -3.06
N ASN A 431 1.50 -3.24 -2.31
CA ASN A 431 1.49 -3.41 -0.85
C ASN A 431 1.20 -4.86 -0.47
N THR A 432 2.25 -5.69 -0.51
CA THR A 432 2.10 -7.14 -0.32
C THR A 432 1.48 -7.50 1.03
N LEU A 433 1.94 -6.90 2.14
CA LEU A 433 1.55 -7.34 3.48
C LEU A 433 0.14 -6.90 3.87
N GLN A 434 -0.23 -5.66 3.55
CA GLN A 434 -1.47 -5.06 4.05
C GLN A 434 -2.62 -5.15 3.06
N VAL A 435 -2.34 -5.42 1.78
CA VAL A 435 -3.35 -5.47 0.71
C VAL A 435 -3.38 -6.83 0.02
N VAL A 436 -2.27 -7.22 -0.61
CA VAL A 436 -2.21 -8.43 -1.45
C VAL A 436 -2.35 -9.70 -0.61
N GLU A 437 -1.68 -9.82 0.53
CA GLU A 437 -1.74 -11.02 1.36
C GLU A 437 -3.14 -11.26 1.93
N PRO A 438 -3.85 -10.27 2.51
CA PRO A 438 -5.25 -10.45 2.89
C PRO A 438 -6.15 -10.91 1.73
N ALA A 439 -6.00 -10.31 0.54
CA ALA A 439 -6.75 -10.70 -0.65
C ALA A 439 -6.39 -12.11 -1.14
N ALA A 440 -5.10 -12.46 -1.15
CA ALA A 440 -4.60 -13.79 -1.49
C ALA A 440 -5.11 -14.86 -0.51
N ARG A 441 -5.13 -14.57 0.80
CA ARG A 441 -5.68 -15.47 1.82
C ARG A 441 -7.18 -15.68 1.67
N ALA A 442 -7.91 -14.68 1.16
CA ALA A 442 -9.34 -14.84 0.87
C ALA A 442 -9.61 -15.83 -0.28
N LEU A 443 -8.66 -16.02 -1.20
CA LEU A 443 -8.75 -17.00 -2.29
C LEU A 443 -8.35 -18.43 -1.87
N LEU A 444 -7.80 -18.58 -0.66
CA LEU A 444 -7.38 -19.87 -0.11
C LEU A 444 -8.50 -20.49 0.76
N PRO A 445 -8.48 -21.82 1.01
CA PRO A 445 -9.42 -22.46 1.92
C PRO A 445 -9.43 -21.78 3.30
N GLU A 446 -10.58 -21.68 3.95
CA GLU A 446 -10.70 -20.98 5.25
C GLU A 446 -9.78 -21.53 6.35
N ARG A 447 -9.53 -22.85 6.31
CA ARG A 447 -8.59 -23.54 7.20
C ARG A 447 -7.12 -23.24 6.95
N PHE A 448 -6.78 -22.50 5.88
CA PHE A 448 -5.40 -22.12 5.60
C PHE A 448 -4.84 -21.33 6.79
N PRO A 449 -3.65 -21.70 7.32
CA PRO A 449 -3.14 -21.15 8.57
C PRO A 449 -3.06 -19.62 8.55
N LYS A 450 -3.75 -18.97 9.49
CA LYS A 450 -3.62 -17.53 9.74
C LYS A 450 -2.45 -17.29 10.71
N PRO A 451 -1.63 -16.25 10.50
CA PRO A 451 -0.57 -15.92 11.45
C PRO A 451 -1.19 -15.55 12.80
N ALA A 452 -0.48 -15.89 13.88
CA ALA A 452 -0.89 -15.45 15.21
C ALA A 452 -0.96 -13.90 15.25
N PRO A 453 -1.90 -13.30 16.01
CA PRO A 453 -2.07 -11.84 16.05
C PRO A 453 -0.78 -11.07 16.38
N GLU A 454 0.06 -11.61 17.26
CA GLU A 454 1.35 -11.03 17.64
C GLU A 454 2.33 -11.02 16.47
N VAL A 455 2.37 -12.08 15.66
CA VAL A 455 3.25 -12.18 14.50
C VAL A 455 2.80 -11.23 13.40
N ALA A 456 1.49 -11.22 13.12
CA ALA A 456 0.88 -10.28 12.17
C ALA A 456 1.15 -8.83 12.58
N TYR A 457 1.01 -8.53 13.88
CA TYR A 457 1.32 -7.21 14.42
C TYR A 457 2.80 -6.84 14.24
N VAL A 458 3.75 -7.74 14.55
CA VAL A 458 5.19 -7.47 14.37
C VAL A 458 5.49 -7.16 12.91
N ALA A 459 5.03 -7.99 11.98
CA ALA A 459 5.24 -7.78 10.54
C ALA A 459 4.66 -6.43 10.08
N ASN A 460 3.41 -6.14 10.46
CA ASN A 460 2.75 -4.88 10.13
C ASN A 460 3.51 -3.68 10.73
N ARG A 461 3.96 -3.79 11.98
CA ARG A 461 4.69 -2.72 12.67
C ARG A 461 6.03 -2.42 12.01
N LEU A 462 6.78 -3.45 11.62
CA LEU A 462 8.05 -3.26 10.89
C LEU A 462 7.82 -2.66 9.51
N MET A 463 6.77 -3.07 8.79
CA MET A 463 6.38 -2.47 7.52
C MET A 463 6.07 -0.97 7.68
N VAL A 464 5.27 -0.59 8.68
CA VAL A 464 4.97 0.82 8.97
C VAL A 464 6.23 1.63 9.25
N ILE A 465 7.16 1.08 10.05
CA ILE A 465 8.45 1.74 10.34
C ILE A 465 9.26 1.92 9.05
N ASP A 466 9.31 0.93 8.16
CA ASP A 466 10.01 0.99 6.88
C ASP A 466 9.42 2.09 5.98
N ARG A 467 8.09 2.11 5.83
CA ARG A 467 7.39 3.08 4.98
C ARG A 467 7.49 4.51 5.52
N GLU A 468 7.33 4.71 6.83
CA GLU A 468 7.53 6.04 7.39
C GLU A 468 8.99 6.51 7.28
N SER A 469 9.96 5.60 7.47
CA SER A 469 11.37 5.93 7.27
C SER A 469 11.65 6.31 5.82
N LEU A 470 11.03 5.64 4.84
CA LEU A 470 11.13 5.98 3.42
C LEU A 470 10.67 7.43 3.18
N GLY A 471 9.50 7.82 3.71
CA GLY A 471 8.97 9.17 3.58
C GLY A 471 9.84 10.24 4.24
N ILE A 472 10.29 10.00 5.48
CA ILE A 472 11.19 10.93 6.19
C ILE A 472 12.53 11.06 5.48
N ASN A 473 13.10 9.96 4.97
CA ASN A 473 14.34 10.02 4.21
C ASN A 473 14.20 10.82 2.90
N ILE A 474 13.03 10.82 2.25
CA ILE A 474 12.76 11.67 1.08
C ILE A 474 12.77 13.15 1.50
N LEU A 475 12.14 13.51 2.62
CA LEU A 475 12.18 14.88 3.13
C LEU A 475 13.61 15.31 3.48
N LEU A 476 14.38 14.44 4.13
CA LEU A 476 15.79 14.68 4.43
C LEU A 476 16.62 14.77 3.14
N ALA A 477 16.32 13.98 2.11
CA ALA A 477 16.97 14.06 0.80
C ALA A 477 16.76 15.43 0.15
N VAL A 478 15.55 16.01 0.24
CA VAL A 478 15.27 17.38 -0.23
C VAL A 478 16.11 18.40 0.53
N VAL A 479 16.20 18.29 1.86
CA VAL A 479 17.06 19.18 2.68
C VAL A 479 18.52 19.06 2.28
N ILE A 480 19.05 17.85 2.15
CA ILE A 480 20.43 17.59 1.72
C ILE A 480 20.67 18.17 0.34
N ALA A 481 19.79 17.88 -0.62
CA ALA A 481 19.89 18.32 -2.00
C ALA A 481 19.90 19.85 -2.12
N ALA A 482 19.04 20.53 -1.38
CA ALA A 482 18.99 21.99 -1.36
C ALA A 482 20.21 22.61 -0.68
N CYS A 483 20.68 22.05 0.43
CA CYS A 483 21.73 22.69 1.24
C CYS A 483 23.14 22.40 0.73
N VAL A 484 23.44 21.15 0.35
CA VAL A 484 24.81 20.69 0.08
C VAL A 484 25.50 21.47 -1.04
N PRO A 485 24.90 21.68 -2.23
CA PRO A 485 25.58 22.41 -3.29
C PRO A 485 25.71 23.92 -3.00
N GLY A 486 24.94 24.46 -2.05
CA GLY A 486 25.07 25.84 -1.56
C GLY A 486 26.21 26.03 -0.55
N ILE A 487 26.80 24.96 -0.01
CA ILE A 487 27.97 25.06 0.86
C ILE A 487 29.15 25.55 0.01
N PRO A 488 29.85 26.65 0.38
CA PRO A 488 30.85 27.27 -0.50
C PRO A 488 31.91 26.29 -1.00
N ALA A 489 32.48 25.43 -0.13
CA ALA A 489 33.48 24.45 -0.53
C ALA A 489 32.94 23.41 -1.54
N VAL A 490 31.70 22.96 -1.36
CA VAL A 490 31.06 21.99 -2.25
C VAL A 490 30.69 22.66 -3.58
N SER A 491 30.16 23.88 -3.55
CA SER A 491 29.86 24.66 -4.75
C SER A 491 31.12 24.81 -5.61
N ARG A 492 32.28 25.13 -5.00
CA ARG A 492 33.53 25.24 -5.75
C ARG A 492 34.00 23.93 -6.35
N PHE A 493 33.90 22.84 -5.59
CA PHE A 493 34.21 21.51 -6.10
C PHE A 493 33.34 21.14 -7.31
N LEU A 494 32.02 21.37 -7.22
CA LEU A 494 31.08 21.05 -8.29
C LEU A 494 31.29 21.94 -9.52
N ALA A 495 31.56 23.23 -9.34
CA ALA A 495 31.92 24.13 -10.43
C ALA A 495 33.21 23.68 -11.13
N GLY A 496 34.24 23.27 -10.38
CA GLY A 496 35.47 22.69 -10.93
C GLY A 496 35.23 21.39 -11.69
N LEU A 497 34.32 20.53 -11.22
CA LEU A 497 33.93 19.31 -11.92
C LEU A 497 33.21 19.63 -13.24
N VAL A 498 32.27 20.57 -13.23
CA VAL A 498 31.57 21.05 -14.45
C VAL A 498 32.58 21.60 -15.45
N GLY A 499 33.53 22.43 -15.01
CA GLY A 499 34.61 22.94 -15.85
C GLY A 499 35.50 21.83 -16.42
N THR A 500 35.84 20.83 -15.62
CA THR A 500 36.65 19.67 -16.05
C THR A 500 35.93 18.86 -17.11
N VAL A 501 34.67 18.48 -16.88
CA VAL A 501 33.85 17.72 -17.84
C VAL A 501 33.64 18.53 -19.12
N GLY A 502 33.38 19.83 -19.00
CA GLY A 502 33.33 20.76 -20.13
C GLY A 502 34.60 20.72 -20.97
N GLY A 503 35.77 20.76 -20.31
CA GLY A 503 37.07 20.62 -20.96
C GLY A 503 37.25 19.30 -21.70
N TRP A 504 36.82 18.17 -21.12
CA TRP A 504 36.87 16.87 -21.80
C TRP A 504 35.96 16.82 -23.03
N ILE A 505 34.75 17.36 -22.95
CA ILE A 505 33.81 17.41 -24.08
C ILE A 505 34.38 18.30 -25.19
N ALA A 506 34.91 19.48 -24.84
CA ALA A 506 35.56 20.37 -25.81
C ALA A 506 36.75 19.70 -26.48
N ALA A 507 37.60 18.99 -25.73
CA ALA A 507 38.73 18.24 -26.27
C ALA A 507 38.29 17.11 -27.22
N LEU A 508 37.22 16.37 -26.88
CA LEU A 508 36.67 15.30 -27.73
C LEU A 508 36.06 15.84 -29.02
N LEU A 509 35.34 16.96 -28.95
CA LEU A 509 34.74 17.59 -30.13
C LEU A 509 35.80 18.25 -31.02
N GLY A 510 36.89 18.78 -30.45
CA GLY A 510 38.02 19.30 -31.20
C GLY A 510 38.79 18.25 -32.03
N ILE A 511 38.53 16.95 -31.81
CA ILE A 511 39.07 15.87 -32.65
C ILE A 511 38.25 15.68 -33.94
N LEU A 512 37.00 16.17 -33.99
CA LEU A 512 36.13 16.01 -35.15
C LEU A 512 36.49 17.05 -36.24
N PRO A 513 36.90 16.61 -37.45
CA PRO A 513 37.47 17.49 -38.49
C PRO A 513 36.47 18.46 -39.14
N PHE A 514 35.20 18.46 -38.71
CA PHE A 514 34.13 19.31 -39.25
C PHE A 514 33.61 20.34 -38.23
N VAL A 515 34.25 20.43 -37.07
CA VAL A 515 33.86 21.39 -36.04
C VAL A 515 35.06 22.32 -35.81
N ASP A 516 35.01 23.52 -36.38
CA ASP A 516 36.08 24.52 -36.22
C ASP A 516 36.28 24.81 -34.73
N SER A 517 37.47 24.54 -34.20
CA SER A 517 37.74 24.55 -32.75
C SER A 517 37.47 25.90 -32.05
N GLU A 518 37.36 26.99 -32.80
CA GLU A 518 36.99 28.33 -32.28
C GLU A 518 35.46 28.53 -32.19
N ASP A 519 34.68 27.80 -32.99
CA ASP A 519 33.20 27.85 -33.02
C ASP A 519 32.55 26.56 -32.46
N ALA A 520 33.34 25.52 -32.19
CA ALA A 520 32.90 24.14 -31.97
C ALA A 520 32.13 23.88 -30.68
N LEU A 521 32.32 24.71 -29.67
CA LEU A 521 31.41 24.78 -28.54
C LEU A 521 31.50 26.17 -27.95
N PRO A 522 30.40 26.93 -27.95
CA PRO A 522 30.37 28.10 -27.11
C PRO A 522 30.50 27.62 -25.66
N GLY A 523 31.49 28.14 -24.93
CA GLY A 523 31.53 28.06 -23.47
C GLY A 523 30.21 28.47 -22.80
N TRP A 524 29.29 29.09 -23.54
CA TRP A 524 27.91 29.44 -23.19
C TRP A 524 27.03 28.23 -22.83
N SER A 525 27.28 27.03 -23.38
CA SER A 525 26.38 25.87 -23.21
C SER A 525 26.37 25.29 -21.79
N ILE A 526 27.46 25.43 -21.02
CA ILE A 526 27.55 24.99 -19.62
C ILE A 526 27.98 26.10 -18.65
N SER A 527 28.47 27.25 -19.14
CA SER A 527 28.83 28.38 -18.26
C SER A 527 27.63 28.96 -17.53
N PHE A 528 26.40 28.74 -18.01
CA PHE A 528 25.21 29.12 -17.24
C PHE A 528 25.10 28.35 -15.92
N LEU A 529 25.84 27.23 -15.72
CA LEU A 529 25.92 26.47 -14.48
C LEU A 529 26.99 26.98 -13.51
N THR A 530 27.88 27.87 -13.94
CA THR A 530 28.92 28.48 -13.10
C THR A 530 28.71 29.99 -13.00
N ALA A 531 29.05 30.59 -11.87
CA ALA A 531 28.83 32.01 -11.66
C ALA A 531 29.78 32.85 -12.56
N PRO A 532 29.31 33.93 -13.19
CA PRO A 532 30.16 34.82 -13.98
C PRO A 532 31.12 35.61 -13.07
N GLY A 533 32.44 35.44 -13.29
CA GLY A 533 33.52 36.10 -12.52
C GLY A 533 34.87 35.40 -12.73
N ASP A 534 35.97 36.03 -12.27
CA ASP A 534 37.36 35.76 -12.68
C ASP A 534 37.89 34.32 -12.52
N GLU A 535 37.17 33.39 -11.89
CA GLU A 535 37.59 31.99 -11.88
C GLU A 535 36.47 30.96 -12.13
N GLY A 536 35.21 31.38 -12.38
CA GLY A 536 34.09 30.43 -12.48
C GLY A 536 34.01 29.46 -11.29
N THR A 537 34.50 29.88 -10.12
CA THR A 537 34.79 28.99 -9.00
C THR A 537 33.56 28.57 -8.24
N GLN A 538 32.37 29.10 -8.50
CA GLN A 538 31.16 28.69 -7.81
C GLN A 538 30.06 28.35 -8.80
N LEU A 539 29.07 27.59 -8.34
CA LEU A 539 27.86 27.35 -9.09
C LEU A 539 27.07 28.65 -9.23
N SER A 540 26.49 28.89 -10.41
CA SER A 540 25.42 29.88 -10.56
C SER A 540 24.15 29.39 -9.84
N ASP A 541 23.11 30.22 -9.79
CA ASP A 541 21.79 29.80 -9.29
C ASP A 541 21.24 28.59 -10.07
N TRP A 542 21.45 28.58 -11.39
CA TRP A 542 21.07 27.45 -12.24
C TRP A 542 21.93 26.21 -12.00
N GLY A 543 23.24 26.39 -11.78
CA GLY A 543 24.15 25.33 -11.39
C GLY A 543 23.77 24.70 -10.07
N TRP A 544 23.39 25.53 -9.09
CA TRP A 544 22.89 25.09 -7.80
C TRP A 544 21.59 24.32 -7.95
N ALA A 545 20.61 24.84 -8.69
CA ALA A 545 19.34 24.17 -8.93
C ALA A 545 19.54 22.81 -9.62
N PHE A 546 20.39 22.75 -10.66
CA PHE A 546 20.69 21.52 -11.39
C PHE A 546 21.43 20.49 -10.53
N ALA A 547 22.47 20.91 -9.79
CA ALA A 547 23.19 20.04 -8.87
C ALA A 547 22.26 19.51 -7.75
N SER A 548 21.36 20.35 -7.24
CA SER A 548 20.34 19.96 -6.26
C SER A 548 19.41 18.90 -6.85
N ALA A 549 18.92 19.09 -8.08
CA ALA A 549 18.04 18.14 -8.75
C ALA A 549 18.70 16.76 -8.96
N LEU A 550 19.96 16.73 -9.42
CA LEU A 550 20.72 15.48 -9.61
C LEU A 550 20.99 14.79 -8.27
N LEU A 551 21.41 15.54 -7.25
CA LEU A 551 21.65 15.01 -5.91
C LEU A 551 20.36 14.44 -5.30
N LEU A 552 19.24 15.14 -5.47
CA LEU A 552 17.92 14.67 -5.03
C LEU A 552 17.55 13.35 -5.72
N ALA A 553 17.71 13.26 -7.04
CA ALA A 553 17.40 12.03 -7.79
C ALA A 553 18.25 10.85 -7.31
N LEU A 554 19.55 11.05 -7.10
CA LEU A 554 20.46 10.04 -6.56
C LEU A 554 20.03 9.57 -5.16
N LEU A 555 19.73 10.51 -4.26
CA LEU A 555 19.31 10.21 -2.90
C LEU A 555 17.96 9.47 -2.88
N VAL A 556 16.97 9.90 -3.67
CA VAL A 556 15.69 9.20 -3.79
C VAL A 556 15.91 7.76 -4.30
N TRP A 557 16.74 7.57 -5.32
CA TRP A 557 17.09 6.25 -5.84
C TRP A 557 17.76 5.36 -4.78
N LEU A 558 18.76 5.87 -4.06
CA LEU A 558 19.43 5.14 -2.98
C LEU A 558 18.44 4.77 -1.86
N ASN A 559 17.54 5.68 -1.49
CA ASN A 559 16.52 5.44 -0.48
C ASN A 559 15.54 4.33 -0.92
N GLN A 560 15.08 4.36 -2.18
CA GLN A 560 14.24 3.31 -2.75
C GLN A 560 14.94 1.95 -2.80
N LEU A 561 16.24 1.92 -3.17
CA LEU A 561 17.03 0.69 -3.15
C LEU A 561 17.17 0.10 -1.74
N LEU A 562 17.40 0.93 -0.73
CA LEU A 562 17.49 0.50 0.66
C LEU A 562 16.16 -0.05 1.16
N ALA A 563 15.06 0.67 0.92
CA ALA A 563 13.71 0.25 1.28
C ALA A 563 13.30 -1.05 0.56
N GLY A 564 13.63 -1.18 -0.74
CA GLY A 564 13.37 -2.39 -1.49
C GLY A 564 14.07 -3.62 -0.90
N ARG A 565 15.31 -3.45 -0.39
CA ARG A 565 16.04 -4.53 0.29
C ARG A 565 15.43 -4.89 1.65
N THR A 566 15.09 -3.91 2.48
CA THR A 566 14.49 -4.15 3.82
C THR A 566 13.09 -4.75 3.71
N THR A 567 12.27 -4.23 2.78
CA THR A 567 10.95 -4.76 2.45
C THR A 567 11.06 -6.20 1.93
N ARG A 568 11.97 -6.49 0.99
CA ARG A 568 12.15 -7.85 0.48
C ARG A 568 12.55 -8.83 1.58
N ALA A 569 13.43 -8.40 2.48
CA ALA A 569 13.86 -9.22 3.61
C ALA A 569 12.75 -9.48 4.64
N LEU A 570 11.79 -8.56 4.77
CA LEU A 570 10.63 -8.70 5.65
C LEU A 570 9.55 -9.61 5.03
N LEU A 571 9.29 -9.49 3.73
CA LEU A 571 8.15 -10.11 3.06
C LEU A 571 8.42 -11.49 2.47
N TRP A 572 9.58 -11.67 1.83
CA TRP A 572 9.83 -12.80 0.94
C TRP A 572 10.84 -13.80 1.50
N ASN A 573 11.55 -13.45 2.58
CA ASN A 573 12.41 -14.41 3.26
C ASN A 573 11.57 -15.35 4.14
N ARG A 574 11.82 -16.67 4.05
CA ARG A 574 11.17 -17.70 4.89
C ARG A 574 11.16 -17.36 6.37
N CYS A 575 12.33 -16.96 6.87
CA CYS A 575 12.52 -16.45 8.21
C CYS A 575 12.75 -14.94 8.12
N SER A 576 11.77 -14.16 8.58
CA SER A 576 11.94 -12.72 8.76
C SER A 576 13.12 -12.47 9.71
N PRO A 577 13.92 -11.42 9.49
CA PRO A 577 15.02 -11.09 10.39
C PRO A 577 14.50 -10.84 11.81
N ASN A 578 15.38 -11.09 12.79
CA ASN A 578 15.08 -10.73 14.17
C ASN A 578 14.67 -9.24 14.19
N PRO A 579 13.49 -8.88 14.72
CA PRO A 579 12.95 -7.53 14.65
C PRO A 579 13.94 -6.48 15.17
N TRP A 580 14.68 -6.76 16.24
CA TRP A 580 15.66 -5.82 16.80
C TRP A 580 16.84 -5.56 15.87
N ARG A 581 17.31 -6.58 15.17
CA ARG A 581 18.43 -6.44 14.23
C ARG A 581 17.98 -5.81 12.92
N TRP A 582 16.79 -6.15 12.46
CA TRP A 582 16.16 -5.46 11.36
C TRP A 582 16.01 -3.97 11.67
N LEU A 583 15.60 -3.61 12.89
CA LEU A 583 15.52 -2.21 13.33
C LEU A 583 16.89 -1.54 13.33
N VAL A 584 17.94 -2.21 13.82
CA VAL A 584 19.31 -1.65 13.76
C VAL A 584 19.73 -1.36 12.31
N VAL A 585 19.55 -2.33 11.42
CA VAL A 585 20.01 -2.21 10.03
C VAL A 585 19.19 -1.20 9.23
N SER A 586 17.87 -1.21 9.36
CA SER A 586 17.01 -0.17 8.75
C SER A 586 17.32 1.23 9.33
N SER A 587 17.76 1.30 10.58
CA SER A 587 18.15 2.58 11.21
C SER A 587 19.47 3.15 10.69
N VAL A 588 20.37 2.35 10.10
CA VAL A 588 21.65 2.85 9.56
C VAL A 588 21.41 3.86 8.44
N GLY A 589 20.58 3.51 7.46
CA GLY A 589 20.20 4.42 6.38
C GLY A 589 19.58 5.70 6.93
N ARG A 590 18.59 5.56 7.82
CA ARG A 590 17.92 6.71 8.45
C ARG A 590 18.89 7.61 9.23
N ALA A 591 19.82 7.03 10.00
CA ALA A 591 20.85 7.78 10.72
C ALA A 591 21.76 8.54 9.76
N MET A 592 22.17 7.94 8.63
CA MET A 592 22.97 8.62 7.61
C MET A 592 22.23 9.81 7.01
N TYR A 593 20.98 9.63 6.54
CA TYR A 593 20.17 10.74 6.00
C TYR A 593 20.01 11.86 7.02
N THR A 594 19.71 11.50 8.26
CA THR A 594 19.50 12.47 9.34
C THR A 594 20.78 13.26 9.65
N LEU A 595 21.91 12.55 9.78
CA LEU A 595 23.20 13.17 10.09
C LEU A 595 23.68 14.07 8.96
N ILE A 596 23.60 13.60 7.70
CA ILE A 596 24.03 14.39 6.53
C ILE A 596 23.15 15.63 6.39
N ALA A 597 21.82 15.52 6.56
CA ALA A 597 20.93 16.67 6.51
C ALA A 597 21.24 17.70 7.62
N ALA A 598 21.46 17.23 8.85
CA ALA A 598 21.81 18.09 9.98
C ALA A 598 23.14 18.82 9.75
N LEU A 599 24.17 18.11 9.27
CA LEU A 599 25.46 18.70 8.94
C LEU A 599 25.35 19.69 7.78
N ALA A 600 24.64 19.35 6.70
CA ALA A 600 24.46 20.22 5.56
C ALA A 600 23.76 21.53 5.94
N LEU A 601 22.68 21.44 6.72
CA LEU A 601 21.94 22.60 7.22
C LEU A 601 22.79 23.44 8.19
N TRP A 602 23.56 22.80 9.07
CA TRP A 602 24.49 23.49 9.97
C TRP A 602 25.57 24.26 9.20
N PHE A 603 26.29 23.60 8.28
CA PHE A 603 27.37 24.23 7.53
C PHE A 603 26.86 25.39 6.67
N LEU A 604 25.74 25.21 5.96
CA LEU A 604 25.14 26.28 5.18
C LEU A 604 24.70 27.46 6.07
N SER A 605 24.02 27.17 7.18
CA SER A 605 23.59 28.22 8.12
C SER A 605 24.77 28.97 8.71
N SER A 606 25.85 28.26 9.07
CA SER A 606 27.07 28.86 9.62
C SER A 606 27.80 29.74 8.61
N SER A 607 27.80 29.37 7.31
CA SER A 607 28.40 30.20 6.27
C SER A 607 27.59 31.46 5.97
N LEU A 608 26.26 31.37 6.03
CA LEU A 608 25.36 32.50 5.76
C LEU A 608 25.27 33.47 6.94
N ASN A 609 25.47 32.98 8.16
CA ASN A 609 25.23 33.73 9.40
C ASN A 609 26.47 33.78 10.30
N ALA A 610 27.65 33.76 9.70
CA ALA A 610 28.91 33.84 10.44
C ALA A 610 28.91 35.09 11.35
N GLY A 611 29.24 34.90 12.63
CA GLY A 611 29.28 35.98 13.63
C GLY A 611 27.94 36.34 14.28
N GLN A 612 26.83 35.69 13.91
CA GLN A 612 25.52 35.96 14.51
C GLN A 612 25.35 35.29 15.90
N PRO A 613 24.82 35.99 16.92
CA PRO A 613 24.71 35.46 18.28
C PRO A 613 23.67 34.34 18.44
N TRP A 614 22.75 34.19 17.48
CA TRP A 614 21.69 33.19 17.49
C TRP A 614 22.09 31.85 16.85
N LEU A 615 23.33 31.71 16.34
CA LEU A 615 23.83 30.47 15.76
C LEU A 615 23.76 29.25 16.71
N PRO A 616 24.02 29.38 18.03
CA PRO A 616 23.83 28.26 18.97
C PRO A 616 22.37 27.78 19.06
N LEU A 617 21.40 28.70 18.92
CA LEU A 617 19.98 28.33 18.90
C LEU A 617 19.65 27.49 17.67
N VAL A 618 20.22 27.82 16.50
CA VAL A 618 20.08 27.01 15.28
C VAL A 618 20.63 25.62 15.50
N ALA A 619 21.82 25.49 16.11
CA ALA A 619 22.41 24.20 16.42
C ALA A 619 21.45 23.32 17.24
N VAL A 620 20.85 23.89 18.29
CA VAL A 620 19.87 23.20 19.13
C VAL A 620 18.64 22.76 18.32
N VAL A 621 18.09 23.65 17.49
CA VAL A 621 16.93 23.34 16.63
C VAL A 621 17.27 22.20 15.65
N VAL A 622 18.43 22.26 15.01
CA VAL A 622 18.90 21.22 14.07
C VAL A 622 19.08 19.87 14.77
N ILE A 623 19.65 19.86 15.98
CA ILE A 623 19.82 18.63 16.77
C ILE A 623 18.47 18.04 17.17
N VAL A 624 17.53 18.87 17.64
CA VAL A 624 16.18 18.40 18.01
C VAL A 624 15.44 17.85 16.80
N ALA A 625 15.52 18.54 15.65
CA ALA A 625 14.92 18.07 14.40
C ALA A 625 15.55 16.77 13.91
N ALA A 626 16.87 16.60 14.04
CA ALA A 626 17.59 15.38 13.71
C ALA A 626 17.14 14.20 14.59
N ILE A 627 17.12 14.38 15.92
CA ILE A 627 16.63 13.36 16.86
C ILE A 627 15.19 12.99 16.52
N PHE A 628 14.36 13.99 16.23
CA PHE A 628 12.98 13.78 15.84
C PHE A 628 12.83 12.93 14.57
N ALA A 629 13.50 13.31 13.48
CA ALA A 629 13.46 12.59 12.21
C ALA A 629 13.94 11.14 12.35
N PHE A 630 14.92 10.90 13.24
CA PHE A 630 15.39 9.56 13.54
C PHE A 630 14.40 8.73 14.37
N VAL A 631 13.78 9.33 15.39
CA VAL A 631 12.94 8.61 16.36
C VAL A 631 11.50 8.43 15.87
N ALA A 632 10.95 9.40 15.13
CA ALA A 632 9.52 9.44 14.77
C ALA A 632 8.99 8.13 14.14
N PRO A 633 9.66 7.48 13.17
CA PRO A 633 9.20 6.20 12.60
C PRO A 633 9.09 5.09 13.65
N LEU A 634 10.10 5.00 14.54
CA LEU A 634 10.22 3.95 15.55
C LEU A 634 9.06 3.97 16.55
N VAL A 635 8.51 5.14 16.79
CA VAL A 635 7.42 5.33 17.75
C VAL A 635 6.07 5.54 17.09
N ALA A 636 5.91 5.62 15.77
CA ALA A 636 4.59 5.80 15.17
C ALA A 636 3.57 4.71 15.56
N PRO A 637 2.26 5.00 15.57
CA PRO A 637 1.27 3.96 15.73
C PRO A 637 1.13 3.18 14.43
N ALA A 638 1.13 1.85 14.51
CA ALA A 638 0.68 1.03 13.41
C ALA A 638 -0.85 1.00 13.44
N PRO A 639 -1.53 1.27 12.31
CA PRO A 639 -2.97 1.11 12.26
C PRO A 639 -3.35 -0.36 12.46
N VAL A 640 -4.48 -0.56 13.12
CA VAL A 640 -5.13 -1.86 13.29
C VAL A 640 -6.35 -1.95 12.38
N ARG A 641 -6.73 -3.18 12.08
CA ARG A 641 -7.96 -3.46 11.35
C ARG A 641 -9.15 -3.20 12.27
N VAL A 642 -10.10 -2.39 11.81
CA VAL A 642 -11.40 -2.23 12.48
C VAL A 642 -12.33 -3.29 11.89
N PRO A 643 -12.95 -4.15 12.71
CA PRO A 643 -13.84 -5.18 12.20
C PRO A 643 -15.08 -4.58 11.52
N ALA A 644 -15.69 -5.38 10.64
CA ALA A 644 -17.00 -5.06 10.09
C ALA A 644 -18.02 -5.04 11.22
N ARG A 645 -18.97 -4.11 11.17
CA ARG A 645 -20.05 -3.98 12.15
C ARG A 645 -21.37 -3.76 11.45
N ARG A 646 -22.40 -4.39 12.02
CA ARG A 646 -23.78 -4.34 11.57
C ARG A 646 -24.66 -4.26 12.80
N PRO A 647 -25.85 -3.64 12.69
CA PRO A 647 -26.82 -3.66 13.76
C PRO A 647 -27.18 -5.11 14.08
N ALA A 648 -27.24 -5.43 15.38
CA ALA A 648 -27.72 -6.73 15.82
C ALA A 648 -29.17 -6.91 15.32
N PRO A 649 -29.55 -8.12 14.86
CA PRO A 649 -30.95 -8.40 14.57
C PRO A 649 -31.81 -8.05 15.79
N GLU A 650 -32.98 -7.47 15.57
CA GLU A 650 -33.89 -7.09 16.65
C GLU A 650 -34.23 -8.32 17.50
N GLY A 651 -33.93 -8.29 18.80
CA GLY A 651 -34.10 -9.43 19.72
C GLY A 651 -32.93 -10.43 19.78
N ALA A 652 -31.86 -10.26 18.99
CA ALA A 652 -30.65 -11.05 19.16
C ALA A 652 -29.96 -10.68 20.49
N VAL A 653 -29.62 -11.70 21.29
CA VAL A 653 -28.76 -11.51 22.46
C VAL A 653 -27.46 -10.87 21.95
N PRO A 654 -27.04 -9.72 22.48
CA PRO A 654 -25.79 -9.10 22.06
C PRO A 654 -24.71 -10.16 22.19
N PRO A 655 -23.91 -10.40 21.13
CA PRO A 655 -22.85 -11.40 21.21
C PRO A 655 -22.02 -11.10 22.45
N ALA A 656 -21.67 -12.14 23.21
CA ALA A 656 -20.79 -12.00 24.37
C ALA A 656 -19.63 -11.08 23.95
N PRO A 657 -19.28 -10.05 24.75
CA PRO A 657 -18.29 -9.06 24.37
C PRO A 657 -17.10 -9.81 23.81
N VAL A 658 -16.84 -9.60 22.50
CA VAL A 658 -15.74 -10.24 21.79
C VAL A 658 -14.54 -10.11 22.71
N ALA A 659 -13.94 -11.25 23.06
CA ALA A 659 -12.80 -11.32 23.98
C ALA A 659 -11.89 -10.12 23.68
N PRO A 660 -11.52 -9.33 24.72
CA PRO A 660 -10.98 -7.99 24.54
C PRO A 660 -10.00 -8.00 23.38
N GLU A 661 -10.35 -7.24 22.33
CA GLU A 661 -9.51 -7.07 21.15
C GLU A 661 -8.06 -6.97 21.60
N PRO A 662 -7.12 -7.69 20.95
CA PRO A 662 -5.80 -7.95 21.47
C PRO A 662 -5.23 -6.68 22.11
N SER A 663 -5.21 -6.73 23.44
CA SER A 663 -4.74 -5.69 24.33
C SER A 663 -3.54 -5.01 23.72
N ARG A 664 -3.64 -3.69 23.43
CA ARG A 664 -2.60 -2.79 22.90
C ARG A 664 -1.27 -3.50 22.61
N LEU A 665 -1.23 -4.28 21.52
CA LEU A 665 -0.02 -5.01 21.18
C LEU A 665 1.10 -3.99 21.03
N THR A 666 2.21 -4.24 21.72
CA THR A 666 3.43 -3.44 21.56
C THR A 666 4.47 -4.31 20.89
N LEU A 667 5.37 -3.69 20.12
CA LEU A 667 6.43 -4.43 19.45
C LEU A 667 7.27 -5.25 20.44
N GLY A 668 7.55 -4.69 21.62
CA GLY A 668 8.32 -5.38 22.65
C GLY A 668 7.61 -6.62 23.19
N ASP A 669 6.30 -6.52 23.45
CA ASP A 669 5.52 -7.61 24.04
C ASP A 669 5.22 -8.69 22.99
N SER A 670 4.86 -8.31 21.76
CA SER A 670 4.62 -9.26 20.67
C SER A 670 5.86 -10.06 20.30
N VAL A 671 7.05 -9.45 20.26
CA VAL A 671 8.31 -10.19 19.98
C VAL A 671 8.70 -11.11 21.15
N ARG A 672 8.25 -10.82 22.38
CA ARG A 672 8.46 -11.68 23.54
C ARG A 672 7.40 -12.78 23.70
N SER A 673 6.29 -12.71 22.97
CA SER A 673 5.23 -13.71 23.03
C SER A 673 5.74 -15.09 22.60
N ASP A 674 5.18 -16.14 23.20
CA ASP A 674 5.53 -17.50 22.85
C ASP A 674 5.09 -17.84 21.42
N ALA A 675 3.97 -17.28 20.97
CA ALA A 675 3.51 -17.39 19.58
C ALA A 675 4.59 -16.91 18.58
N PHE A 676 5.14 -15.71 18.78
CA PHE A 676 6.20 -15.18 17.93
C PHE A 676 7.50 -16.01 18.04
N ARG A 677 7.90 -16.39 19.26
CA ARG A 677 9.13 -17.17 19.48
C ARG A 677 9.09 -18.55 18.83
N ASN A 678 7.96 -19.24 18.95
CA ASN A 678 7.75 -20.55 18.35
C ASN A 678 7.79 -20.44 16.83
N GLU A 679 7.02 -19.51 16.24
CA GLU A 679 7.01 -19.30 14.79
C GLU A 679 8.39 -18.88 14.26
N PHE A 680 9.08 -17.96 14.93
CA PHE A 680 10.42 -17.54 14.55
C PHE A 680 11.41 -18.72 14.60
N THR A 681 11.34 -19.57 15.63
CA THR A 681 12.20 -20.74 15.78
C THR A 681 11.95 -21.76 14.68
N THR A 682 10.67 -22.07 14.39
CA THR A 682 10.28 -22.96 13.30
C THR A 682 10.79 -22.46 11.95
N ARG A 683 10.57 -21.19 11.62
CA ARG A 683 11.05 -20.58 10.38
C ARG A 683 12.58 -20.56 10.29
N MET A 684 13.26 -20.37 11.42
CA MET A 684 14.72 -20.37 11.48
C MET A 684 15.28 -21.79 11.21
N GLN A 685 14.65 -22.83 11.77
CA GLN A 685 14.99 -24.22 11.48
C GLN A 685 14.77 -24.56 10.00
N GLN A 686 13.60 -24.23 9.45
CA GLN A 686 13.27 -24.43 8.03
C GLN A 686 14.24 -23.72 7.08
N ARG A 687 14.75 -22.56 7.49
CA ARG A 687 15.74 -21.85 6.70
C ARG A 687 17.11 -22.48 6.77
N ARG A 688 17.55 -22.93 7.95
CA ARG A 688 18.84 -23.63 8.08
C ARG A 688 18.86 -24.88 7.22
N SER A 689 17.81 -25.69 7.27
CA SER A 689 17.70 -26.88 6.41
C SER A 689 17.74 -26.53 4.92
N ALA A 690 17.12 -25.41 4.51
CA ALA A 690 17.17 -24.95 3.12
C ALA A 690 18.57 -24.50 2.68
N TYR A 691 19.32 -23.84 3.56
CA TYR A 691 20.70 -23.47 3.26
C TYR A 691 21.62 -24.67 3.21
N ASP A 692 21.48 -25.61 4.14
CA ASP A 692 22.29 -26.82 4.15
C ASP A 692 22.10 -27.61 2.84
N ALA A 693 20.84 -27.74 2.37
CA ALA A 693 20.52 -28.35 1.08
C ALA A 693 21.11 -27.56 -0.11
N GLN A 694 21.02 -26.22 -0.10
CA GLN A 694 21.61 -25.40 -1.15
C GLN A 694 23.14 -25.49 -1.16
N ASP A 695 23.76 -25.54 0.01
CA ASP A 695 25.20 -25.64 0.17
C ASP A 695 25.74 -26.99 -0.28
N GLU A 696 24.98 -28.07 -0.08
CA GLU A 696 25.27 -29.38 -0.65
C GLU A 696 25.19 -29.34 -2.19
N ALA A 697 24.13 -28.75 -2.76
CA ALA A 697 23.99 -28.59 -4.20
C ALA A 697 25.12 -27.73 -4.81
N ASP A 698 25.48 -26.63 -4.16
CA ASP A 698 26.57 -25.76 -4.57
C ASP A 698 27.93 -26.47 -4.46
N ASP A 699 28.15 -27.33 -3.45
CA ASP A 699 29.37 -28.13 -3.32
C ASP A 699 29.47 -29.18 -4.44
N LEU A 700 28.36 -29.85 -4.78
CA LEU A 700 28.31 -30.76 -5.93
C LEU A 700 28.64 -30.02 -7.24
N ARG A 701 28.15 -28.79 -7.39
CA ARG A 701 28.43 -27.94 -8.55
C ARG A 701 29.88 -27.48 -8.59
N ALA A 702 30.44 -27.03 -7.47
CA ALA A 702 31.83 -26.59 -7.36
C ALA A 702 32.86 -27.71 -7.53
N ARG A 703 32.48 -28.98 -7.29
CA ARG A 703 33.30 -30.14 -7.66
C ARG A 703 33.37 -30.35 -9.17
N ARG A 704 32.34 -29.94 -9.91
CA ARG A 704 32.25 -30.05 -11.38
C ARG A 704 32.81 -28.82 -12.10
N GLU A 705 32.70 -27.63 -11.50
CA GLU A 705 33.02 -26.35 -12.13
C GLU A 705 34.38 -25.76 -11.71
N SER A 706 34.74 -24.60 -12.28
CA SER A 706 36.07 -23.99 -12.18
C SER A 706 36.45 -23.51 -10.77
N TRP A 707 37.74 -23.20 -10.56
CA TRP A 707 38.27 -22.66 -9.31
C TRP A 707 37.56 -21.37 -8.84
N PHE A 708 36.98 -20.60 -9.75
CA PHE A 708 36.23 -19.37 -9.45
C PHE A 708 34.98 -19.67 -8.60
N TRP A 709 34.26 -20.75 -8.91
CA TRP A 709 33.09 -21.17 -8.12
C TRP A 709 33.48 -21.56 -6.69
N ARG A 710 34.61 -22.25 -6.53
CA ARG A 710 35.18 -22.58 -5.21
C ARG A 710 35.57 -21.34 -4.40
N LEU A 711 36.05 -20.28 -5.08
CA LEU A 711 36.34 -19.00 -4.42
C LEU A 711 35.05 -18.28 -4.01
N ARG A 712 34.06 -18.20 -4.90
CA ARG A 712 32.75 -17.61 -4.62
C ARG A 712 32.07 -18.28 -3.42
N LEU A 713 32.09 -19.61 -3.37
CA LEU A 713 31.59 -20.39 -2.23
C LEU A 713 32.34 -20.08 -0.94
N ARG A 714 33.68 -19.97 -0.97
CA ARG A 714 34.46 -19.59 0.21
C ARG A 714 34.11 -18.20 0.72
N VAL A 715 33.93 -17.22 -0.17
CA VAL A 715 33.51 -15.86 0.20
C VAL A 715 32.10 -15.87 0.80
N ARG A 716 31.16 -16.58 0.15
CA ARG A 716 29.78 -16.76 0.65
C ARG A 716 29.76 -17.38 2.04
N ARG A 717 30.50 -18.47 2.26
CA ARG A 717 30.55 -19.19 3.55
C ARG A 717 31.22 -18.38 4.67
N ARG A 718 32.30 -17.65 4.37
CA ARG A 718 33.03 -16.90 5.42
C ARG A 718 32.41 -15.56 5.75
N LEU A 719 31.96 -14.81 4.75
CA LEU A 719 31.51 -13.43 4.92
C LEU A 719 29.98 -13.36 5.00
N LEU A 720 29.28 -13.87 3.99
CA LEU A 720 27.82 -13.72 3.90
C LEU A 720 27.11 -14.54 4.97
N ARG A 721 27.51 -15.80 5.22
CA ARG A 721 26.89 -16.58 6.30
C ARG A 721 27.10 -15.95 7.67
N ARG A 722 28.27 -15.36 7.98
CA ARG A 722 28.47 -14.69 9.28
C ARG A 722 27.55 -13.48 9.44
N ILE A 723 27.37 -12.71 8.38
CA ILE A 723 26.44 -11.58 8.37
C ILE A 723 25.01 -12.10 8.55
N GLU A 724 24.61 -13.11 7.78
CA GLU A 724 23.29 -13.73 7.88
C GLU A 724 23.04 -14.35 9.27
N ASP A 725 23.93 -15.18 9.79
CA ASP A 725 23.83 -15.75 11.14
C ASP A 725 23.70 -14.64 12.19
N TRP A 726 24.44 -13.53 12.01
CA TRP A 726 24.24 -12.35 12.83
C TRP A 726 22.85 -11.74 12.64
N PHE A 727 22.26 -11.67 11.46
CA PHE A 727 20.88 -11.18 11.28
C PHE A 727 19.81 -12.09 11.93
N PHE A 728 20.01 -13.39 11.93
CA PHE A 728 18.97 -14.39 12.25
C PHE A 728 19.17 -15.16 13.55
N HIS A 729 20.26 -14.91 14.29
CA HIS A 729 20.45 -15.50 15.61
C HIS A 729 19.23 -15.21 16.53
N PRO A 730 18.68 -16.21 17.24
CA PRO A 730 17.66 -15.96 18.24
C PRO A 730 18.21 -14.99 19.29
N PRO A 731 17.41 -13.99 19.71
CA PRO A 731 17.81 -13.12 20.80
C PRO A 731 18.03 -13.94 22.07
N LYS A 732 19.05 -13.60 22.85
CA LYS A 732 19.23 -14.16 24.19
C LYS A 732 18.10 -13.62 25.07
N TRP A 733 17.02 -14.36 25.17
CA TRP A 733 15.93 -14.02 26.07
C TRP A 733 16.36 -14.35 27.50
N PRO A 734 16.19 -13.44 28.48
CA PRO A 734 16.24 -13.85 29.86
C PRO A 734 15.14 -14.90 30.02
N SER A 735 15.51 -16.13 30.40
CA SER A 735 14.56 -17.14 30.80
C SER A 735 13.87 -16.61 32.05
N HIS A 736 12.69 -16.02 31.89
CA HIS A 736 11.78 -15.91 33.01
C HIS A 736 11.41 -17.34 33.34
N SER A 737 12.12 -17.93 34.32
CA SER A 737 11.59 -19.04 35.08
C SER A 737 10.25 -18.54 35.60
N THR A 738 9.16 -18.98 34.97
CA THR A 738 7.84 -18.95 35.61
C THR A 738 8.06 -19.50 37.01
N PRO A 739 7.79 -18.73 38.08
CA PRO A 739 7.83 -19.29 39.41
C PRO A 739 6.85 -20.46 39.38
N ASP A 740 7.37 -21.67 39.61
CA ASP A 740 6.57 -22.88 39.66
C ASP A 740 5.33 -22.58 40.49
N SER A 741 4.17 -22.87 39.91
CA SER A 741 2.87 -22.83 40.58
C SER A 741 2.85 -23.89 41.68
N ALA A 742 3.54 -23.61 42.78
CA ALA A 742 3.43 -24.31 44.05
C ALA A 742 2.19 -23.77 44.79
N ALA A 743 1.00 -24.21 44.37
CA ALA A 743 -0.21 -24.05 45.15
C ALA A 743 -1.26 -25.09 44.70
N GLY A 744 -1.26 -26.24 45.37
CA GLY A 744 -2.26 -27.30 45.17
C GLY A 744 -2.05 -28.52 46.06
N ALA A 745 -1.40 -28.38 47.23
CA ALA A 745 -1.45 -29.38 48.28
C ALA A 745 -2.62 -29.02 49.22
N THR A 746 -3.67 -29.84 49.20
CA THR A 746 -4.80 -29.80 50.11
C THR A 746 -4.34 -30.06 51.55
N PRO A 747 -4.75 -29.25 52.54
CA PRO A 747 -4.44 -29.51 53.95
C PRO A 747 -5.36 -30.60 54.53
N GLY A 748 -4.78 -31.44 55.38
CA GLY A 748 -5.35 -32.70 55.87
C GLY A 748 -6.62 -32.60 56.70
N ALA A 749 -7.38 -33.69 56.65
CA ALA A 749 -8.46 -34.02 57.57
C ALA A 749 -7.87 -34.46 58.92
N SER A 750 -8.33 -33.84 60.01
CA SER A 750 -8.18 -34.34 61.38
C SER A 750 -9.23 -35.43 61.66
N PRO A 751 -8.92 -36.47 62.46
CA PRO A 751 -9.93 -37.37 62.98
C PRO A 751 -10.46 -36.90 64.35
N GLN A 752 -11.72 -37.22 64.63
CA GLN A 752 -12.30 -37.32 65.99
C GLN A 752 -12.80 -38.77 66.19
N PRO A 753 -13.03 -39.23 67.44
CA PRO A 753 -12.45 -38.83 68.72
C PRO A 753 -11.37 -39.81 69.22
#